data_AF-A0A9P8N4V8-F1
#
_entry.id   AF-A0A9P8N4V8-F1
#
_cell.length_a   1.000
_cell.length_b   1.000
_cell.length_c   1.000
_cell.angle_alpha   90.00
_cell.angle_beta   90.00
_cell.angle_gamma   90.00
#
_symmetry.space_group_name_H-M   'P 1'
#
loop_
_entity.id
_entity.type
_entity.pdbx_description
1 polymer ?
#
loop_
_entity_poly.entity_id
_entity_poly.type
_entity_poly.pdbx_seq_one_letter_code
_entity_poly.pdbx_strand_id
1 'polypeptide(L)'
;MLATSLIELQQAERLLQLASNEADLVKEIQNQRPRAWCPLRHPDYLLLEIEGNFRIRPVQEQIAAIMENPPNNQNAVLQLSMGEGKSTVISPMVAASVADGLRLARVLVAKPQFRQMNEILISKLGGLLGRRVFYLPFARKINIREAEAQHIHKICTDCRDEGGVLLVQPEHILSLQLMAILKSTENDKSPELGQILLKTLTLFQNHSQDLIDESDENFSPKFELIYTKGKQGPIGFSPYRWLLIHELLSMVAKFAKQVQRELPLAIEIDDQHRDRFPRVRLLSEEAGAKLNSLIAAHVCRVGLSSGLAIGRQSHSVKDAILRYIIDRDVDISVIEKVQTSVWTDSTKDAILLLRGLLAGGVLAFALASKRWTVDYGLVWNRQPATKLAVPYRAKNVPSLASEFSHPDLQIILSTLSFYYGGMSDEDLVASLKHVSQSDQAKNEFANWTASTSLSEAFCTLDGLNLSDETRTQEVFSALRYSKGAIDYFLSRIVFPKAIKEFPSKLAASGWDIGRIKPYPTTGFSGTKDSSHALPLEMRQIEAPNQEHTDAMVLSNMLAEGNNVVLLSEMGHNGPCLGSQLIKAIVGMRPGVRVILDVGAQVLEMSNEQVAQAWLELTENHDKTEAALFCDEDDEFVVIDRRGHKEPLKTSPFAKQLDLCLIFMDQARCFGTDLQLPLSSRAAVTLGAKTTKDKLAQACMRMRKLGAGQTVVFCVPQEIEMRIREQPWLGSGPIEVSDILCWSIRETWTDCQQLIGVWAVQGKRYERQRILWGQSRDDERLCLSKDLAEKFLENEAQTLESRYKPDYVEPPSIAELPGDPSNLAQIVERCQKFHVQIQTASLQEQQERELAPELEEESQVQRVVDATPADHRLHPKVREFIENGCLPPSNNGFLWAFQTLENTTAATHFDVRKFPRQLRCTHDFASTVKEGAPSDAYQRGVQFVLTSHKAERRETIVVLISPYEAEKLYASIQASEHVLLRLYAPRQNQVYAPLNLDLFHIGKAPSNHPIPRDLMIQLNLFAGQLWFDSYQEYVDVCQYLCLTSGDPADGDDAAVDGFIEPGRRVRPHRGWTNFAESPVQFLKVLMAKIRYSGNSSIERTHVGKMLNGVILTEDDFEPRPKRKAESQLTREDDAEIRLFVRDVVEVGMDVRLDETWS
;
A
#
# COMPACT_ATOMS: atom_id res chain seq x y z
N MET A 1 55.26 17.41 -25.17
CA MET A 1 55.79 18.79 -25.21
C MET A 1 54.70 19.80 -25.55
N LEU A 2 54.05 19.74 -26.73
CA LEU A 2 52.97 20.70 -27.06
C LEU A 2 51.78 20.62 -26.08
N ALA A 3 51.29 19.41 -25.80
CA ALA A 3 50.23 19.15 -24.82
C ALA A 3 50.56 19.68 -23.41
N THR A 4 51.79 19.48 -22.93
CA THR A 4 52.23 19.95 -21.61
C THR A 4 52.32 21.48 -21.55
N SER A 5 52.80 22.14 -22.61
CA SER A 5 52.84 23.61 -22.67
C SER A 5 51.45 24.24 -22.77
N LEU A 6 50.49 23.57 -23.43
CA LEU A 6 49.11 24.03 -23.50
C LEU A 6 48.44 24.04 -22.11
N ILE A 7 48.73 23.05 -21.27
CA ILE A 7 48.19 23.00 -19.90
C ILE A 7 48.78 24.11 -19.03
N GLU A 8 50.07 24.40 -19.18
CA GLU A 8 50.71 25.53 -18.49
C GLU A 8 50.06 26.86 -18.88
N LEU A 9 49.75 27.04 -20.17
CA LEU A 9 49.01 28.22 -20.66
C LEU A 9 47.60 28.29 -20.07
N GLN A 10 46.82 27.21 -20.18
CA GLN A 10 45.47 27.10 -19.61
C GLN A 10 45.46 27.39 -18.10
N GLN A 11 46.47 26.91 -17.37
CA GLN A 11 46.60 27.19 -15.94
C GLN A 11 46.93 28.66 -15.67
N ALA A 12 47.81 29.29 -16.46
CA ALA A 12 48.09 30.71 -16.34
C ALA A 12 46.83 31.57 -16.59
N GLU A 13 46.02 31.20 -17.58
CA GLU A 13 44.73 31.85 -17.86
C GLU A 13 43.74 31.70 -16.70
N ARG A 14 43.61 30.51 -16.12
CA ARG A 14 42.76 30.29 -14.94
C ARG A 14 43.20 31.13 -13.74
N LEU A 15 44.50 31.21 -13.47
CA LEU A 15 45.03 32.04 -12.37
C LEU A 15 44.72 33.52 -12.58
N LEU A 16 44.82 34.01 -13.82
CA LEU A 16 44.42 35.38 -14.20
C LEU A 16 42.93 35.63 -13.99
N GLN A 17 42.07 34.67 -14.37
CA GLN A 17 40.63 34.76 -14.17
C GLN A 17 40.24 34.74 -12.69
N LEU A 18 40.96 33.99 -11.87
CA LEU A 18 40.70 33.86 -10.43
C LEU A 18 41.32 34.98 -9.59
N ALA A 19 42.00 35.97 -10.19
CA ALA A 19 42.68 37.04 -9.48
C ALA A 19 41.77 37.84 -8.52
N SER A 20 40.47 37.92 -8.82
CA SER A 20 39.48 38.60 -7.97
C SER A 20 38.84 37.71 -6.90
N ASN A 21 39.16 36.41 -6.83
CA ASN A 21 38.60 35.44 -5.89
C ASN A 21 39.74 34.72 -5.15
N GLU A 22 40.17 35.32 -4.03
CA GLU A 22 41.34 34.89 -3.26
C GLU A 22 41.29 33.41 -2.85
N ALA A 23 40.13 32.91 -2.41
CA ALA A 23 39.98 31.54 -1.94
C ALA A 23 40.21 30.51 -3.06
N ASP A 24 39.64 30.75 -4.25
CA ASP A 24 39.77 29.83 -5.39
C ASP A 24 41.13 30.00 -6.09
N LEU A 25 41.71 31.21 -6.06
CA LEU A 25 43.08 31.46 -6.50
C LEU A 25 44.11 30.68 -5.66
N VAL A 26 44.00 30.71 -4.34
CA VAL A 26 44.89 29.96 -3.43
C VAL A 26 44.84 28.46 -3.73
N LYS A 27 43.64 27.91 -3.99
CA LYS A 27 43.49 26.50 -4.39
C LYS A 27 44.19 26.20 -5.71
N GLU A 28 44.04 27.04 -6.74
CA GLU A 28 44.68 26.82 -8.04
C GLU A 28 46.21 26.95 -7.97
N ILE A 29 46.73 27.83 -7.10
CA ILE A 29 48.17 27.92 -6.81
C ILE A 29 48.65 26.66 -6.08
N GLN A 30 47.92 26.17 -5.08
CA GLN A 30 48.27 24.94 -4.37
C GLN A 30 48.30 23.71 -5.31
N ASN A 31 47.51 23.72 -6.38
CA ASN A 31 47.52 22.70 -7.43
C ASN A 31 48.76 22.75 -8.36
N GLN A 32 49.66 23.73 -8.22
CA GLN A 32 50.89 23.80 -9.04
C GLN A 32 51.96 22.75 -8.68
N ARG A 33 51.76 21.97 -7.61
CA ARG A 33 52.70 20.93 -7.16
C ARG A 33 53.12 19.97 -8.28
N PRO A 34 54.34 19.42 -8.26
CA PRO A 34 54.79 18.42 -9.22
C PRO A 34 53.77 17.29 -9.39
N ARG A 35 53.57 16.84 -10.64
CA ARG A 35 52.60 15.77 -10.96
C ARG A 35 53.01 14.49 -10.24
N ALA A 36 52.04 13.82 -9.60
CA ALA A 36 52.25 12.49 -9.00
C ALA A 36 52.40 11.38 -10.06
N TRP A 37 51.97 11.64 -11.29
CA TRP A 37 51.95 10.72 -12.42
C TRP A 37 52.73 11.25 -13.62
N CYS A 38 53.13 10.35 -14.53
CA CYS A 38 53.90 10.69 -15.72
C CYS A 38 52.99 10.85 -16.96
N PRO A 39 52.94 12.03 -17.61
CA PRO A 39 52.15 12.24 -18.82
C PRO A 39 52.42 11.29 -19.99
N LEU A 40 53.64 10.75 -20.09
CA LEU A 40 54.01 9.79 -21.12
C LEU A 40 53.46 8.38 -20.83
N ARG A 41 53.23 8.04 -19.57
CA ARG A 41 52.66 6.75 -19.16
C ARG A 41 51.14 6.77 -19.13
N HIS A 42 50.53 7.94 -18.92
CA HIS A 42 49.09 8.14 -18.90
C HIS A 42 48.69 9.26 -19.89
N PRO A 43 48.75 9.00 -21.21
CA PRO A 43 48.38 10.00 -22.21
C PRO A 43 46.90 10.41 -22.09
N ASP A 44 46.02 9.48 -21.72
CA ASP A 44 44.58 9.74 -21.57
C ASP A 44 44.30 10.78 -20.47
N TYR A 45 45.06 10.72 -19.36
CA TYR A 45 44.93 11.70 -18.28
C TYR A 45 45.33 13.10 -18.74
N LEU A 46 46.38 13.19 -19.57
CA LEU A 46 46.86 14.45 -20.12
C LEU A 46 45.85 15.06 -21.09
N LEU A 47 45.24 14.24 -21.96
CA LEU A 47 44.22 14.68 -22.90
C LEU A 47 42.95 15.13 -22.16
N LEU A 48 42.56 14.43 -21.09
CA LEU A 48 41.42 14.80 -20.26
C LEU A 48 41.61 16.17 -19.58
N GLU A 49 42.82 16.48 -19.09
CA GLU A 49 43.15 17.79 -18.52
C GLU A 49 42.99 18.91 -19.55
N ILE A 50 43.47 18.68 -20.78
CA ILE A 50 43.42 19.68 -21.87
C ILE A 50 41.97 19.93 -22.29
N GLU A 51 41.22 18.87 -22.56
CA GLU A 51 39.81 18.92 -22.96
C GLU A 51 38.97 19.59 -21.86
N GLY A 52 39.21 19.21 -20.60
CA GLY A 52 38.46 19.69 -19.47
C GLY A 52 38.89 21.06 -18.94
N ASN A 53 40.00 21.62 -19.43
CA ASN A 53 40.63 22.82 -18.90
C ASN A 53 40.78 22.80 -17.36
N PHE A 54 41.31 21.71 -16.82
CA PHE A 54 41.60 21.57 -15.39
C PHE A 54 42.90 20.80 -15.17
N ARG A 55 43.40 20.80 -13.93
CA ARG A 55 44.56 20.00 -13.51
C ARG A 55 44.13 18.92 -12.55
N ILE A 56 44.51 17.66 -12.81
CA ILE A 56 44.22 16.52 -11.95
C ILE A 56 44.96 16.70 -10.63
N ARG A 57 44.21 16.64 -9.54
CA ARG A 57 44.76 16.76 -8.17
C ARG A 57 45.42 15.45 -7.75
N PRO A 58 46.47 15.49 -6.90
CA PRO A 58 47.13 14.28 -6.41
C PRO A 58 46.16 13.27 -5.78
N VAL A 59 45.15 13.75 -5.04
CA VAL A 59 44.13 12.88 -4.44
C VAL A 59 43.25 12.18 -5.47
N GLN A 60 42.91 12.85 -6.58
CA GLN A 60 42.09 12.28 -7.65
C GLN A 60 42.85 11.18 -8.39
N GLU A 61 44.15 11.37 -8.62
CA GLU A 61 45.00 10.37 -9.25
C GLU A 61 45.24 9.17 -8.34
N GLN A 62 45.55 9.37 -7.06
CA GLN A 62 45.73 8.29 -6.10
C GLN A 62 44.50 7.38 -6.06
N ILE A 63 43.32 7.98 -6.03
CA ILE A 63 42.07 7.24 -5.96
C ILE A 63 41.76 6.53 -7.27
N ALA A 64 42.00 7.16 -8.42
CA ALA A 64 41.86 6.50 -9.71
C ALA A 64 42.80 5.32 -9.87
N ALA A 65 44.05 5.42 -9.43
CA ALA A 65 45.00 4.32 -9.46
C ALA A 65 44.50 3.12 -8.64
N ILE A 66 43.89 3.36 -7.48
CA ILE A 66 43.25 2.31 -6.67
C ILE A 66 42.02 1.74 -7.39
N MET A 67 41.21 2.55 -8.06
CA MET A 67 40.06 2.03 -8.81
C MET A 67 40.44 1.17 -10.01
N GLU A 68 41.48 1.57 -10.73
CA GLU A 68 41.96 0.84 -11.90
C GLU A 68 42.52 -0.53 -11.49
N ASN A 69 43.28 -0.54 -10.40
CA ASN A 69 43.99 -1.70 -9.89
C ASN A 69 43.86 -1.78 -8.36
N PRO A 70 42.71 -2.25 -7.84
CA PRO A 70 42.47 -2.28 -6.41
C PRO A 70 43.39 -3.29 -5.69
N PRO A 71 43.73 -3.04 -4.41
CA PRO A 71 44.55 -3.92 -3.61
C PRO A 71 44.05 -5.37 -3.64
N ASN A 72 44.97 -6.31 -3.83
CA ASN A 72 44.67 -7.75 -3.92
C ASN A 72 43.70 -8.14 -5.06
N ASN A 73 43.47 -7.27 -6.05
CA ASN A 73 42.52 -7.48 -7.14
C ASN A 73 41.08 -7.80 -6.65
N GLN A 74 40.67 -7.15 -5.57
CA GLN A 74 39.35 -7.34 -4.95
C GLN A 74 38.41 -6.19 -5.28
N ASN A 75 37.10 -6.46 -5.24
CA ASN A 75 36.10 -5.42 -5.43
C ASN A 75 36.17 -4.39 -4.30
N ALA A 76 36.05 -3.11 -4.64
CA ALA A 76 36.30 -2.02 -3.71
C ALA A 76 35.34 -0.84 -3.87
N VAL A 77 34.89 -0.29 -2.75
CA VAL A 77 34.19 1.00 -2.69
C VAL A 77 35.08 1.99 -1.95
N LEU A 78 35.30 3.16 -2.55
CA LEU A 78 36.08 4.23 -1.95
C LEU A 78 35.18 5.40 -1.55
N GLN A 79 35.62 6.15 -0.54
CA GLN A 79 34.97 7.39 -0.15
C GLN A 79 35.69 8.59 -0.75
N LEU A 80 34.91 9.55 -1.25
CA LEU A 80 35.39 10.88 -1.66
C LEU A 80 34.41 11.93 -1.16
N SER A 81 34.89 13.13 -0.88
CA SER A 81 34.02 14.23 -0.49
C SER A 81 33.16 14.69 -1.67
N MET A 82 32.01 15.26 -1.37
CA MET A 82 31.15 15.87 -2.39
C MET A 82 31.82 17.09 -3.02
N GLY A 83 31.83 17.17 -4.36
CA GLY A 83 32.48 18.26 -5.08
C GLY A 83 33.97 18.05 -5.35
N GLU A 84 34.55 16.89 -5.00
CA GLU A 84 35.94 16.57 -5.35
C GLU A 84 36.12 16.05 -6.79
N GLY A 85 35.05 16.04 -7.59
CA GLY A 85 35.09 15.68 -9.00
C GLY A 85 35.03 14.17 -9.27
N LYS A 86 34.25 13.41 -8.48
CA LYS A 86 34.10 11.96 -8.64
C LYS A 86 33.55 11.60 -10.04
N SER A 87 32.39 12.16 -10.37
CA SER A 87 31.69 11.91 -11.63
C SER A 87 32.28 12.70 -12.79
N THR A 88 32.83 13.89 -12.53
CA THR A 88 33.32 14.82 -13.57
C THR A 88 34.79 14.63 -13.95
N VAL A 89 35.60 14.03 -13.07
CA VAL A 89 37.04 13.83 -13.29
C VAL A 89 37.41 12.35 -13.13
N ILE A 90 37.17 11.74 -11.97
CA ILE A 90 37.70 10.41 -11.66
C ILE A 90 37.05 9.32 -12.51
N SER A 91 35.72 9.31 -12.62
CA SER A 91 35.00 8.29 -13.38
C SER A 91 35.37 8.32 -14.89
N PRO A 92 35.38 9.48 -15.58
CA PRO A 92 35.88 9.56 -16.95
C PRO A 92 37.34 9.13 -17.08
N MET A 93 38.19 9.50 -16.11
CA MET A 93 39.61 9.19 -16.10
C MET A 93 39.88 7.69 -16.02
N VAL A 94 39.24 7.01 -15.07
CA VAL A 94 39.35 5.55 -14.92
C VAL A 94 38.70 4.86 -16.11
N ALA A 95 37.51 5.28 -16.55
CA ALA A 95 36.82 4.69 -17.69
C ALA A 95 37.65 4.73 -18.98
N ALA A 96 38.33 5.84 -19.27
CA ALA A 96 39.22 5.97 -20.43
C ALA A 96 40.42 5.01 -20.34
N SER A 97 41.04 4.93 -19.15
CA SER A 97 42.23 4.11 -18.90
C SER A 97 41.93 2.60 -18.92
N VAL A 98 40.75 2.19 -18.42
CA VAL A 98 40.35 0.78 -18.44
C VAL A 98 39.82 0.33 -19.81
N ALA A 99 39.39 1.25 -20.67
CA ALA A 99 38.91 0.96 -22.03
C ALA A 99 40.08 0.71 -23.00
N ASP A 100 40.82 -0.38 -22.78
CA ASP A 100 42.09 -0.68 -23.46
C ASP A 100 41.96 -1.56 -24.72
N GLY A 101 40.74 -1.88 -25.16
CA GLY A 101 40.50 -2.82 -26.26
C GLY A 101 40.38 -4.29 -25.82
N LEU A 102 40.77 -4.62 -24.58
CA LEU A 102 40.69 -5.97 -24.00
C LEU A 102 39.57 -6.07 -22.96
N ARG A 103 39.41 -5.01 -22.17
CA ARG A 103 38.38 -4.89 -21.14
C ARG A 103 37.17 -4.13 -21.66
N LEU A 104 35.99 -4.58 -21.27
CA LEU A 104 34.74 -3.85 -21.47
C LEU A 104 34.54 -2.91 -20.27
N ALA A 105 34.89 -1.63 -20.46
CA ALA A 105 34.70 -0.59 -19.45
C ALA A 105 33.21 -0.27 -19.32
N ARG A 106 32.61 -0.55 -18.15
CA ARG A 106 31.19 -0.26 -17.87
C ARG A 106 31.06 0.77 -16.76
N VAL A 107 30.40 1.89 -17.04
CA VAL A 107 30.03 2.88 -16.02
C VAL A 107 28.59 2.64 -15.62
N LEU A 108 28.36 2.31 -14.34
CA LEU A 108 27.06 2.02 -13.76
C LEU A 108 26.60 3.22 -12.95
N VAL A 109 25.42 3.74 -13.29
CA VAL A 109 24.76 4.84 -12.58
C VAL A 109 23.29 4.55 -12.37
N ALA A 110 22.71 5.07 -11.29
CA ALA A 110 21.29 4.94 -11.10
C ALA A 110 20.53 5.85 -12.08
N LYS A 111 19.22 5.57 -12.23
CA LYS A 111 18.36 6.20 -13.23
C LYS A 111 18.36 7.75 -13.17
N PRO A 112 18.34 8.41 -12.00
CA PRO A 112 18.34 9.87 -11.91
C PRO A 112 19.65 10.49 -12.44
N GLN A 113 20.81 9.89 -12.17
CA GLN A 113 22.10 10.41 -12.60
C GLN A 113 22.42 10.09 -14.08
N PHE A 114 21.65 9.21 -14.73
CA PHE A 114 21.98 8.71 -16.05
C PHE A 114 22.14 9.80 -17.12
N ARG A 115 21.21 10.76 -17.19
CA ARG A 115 21.28 11.87 -18.17
C ARG A 115 22.53 12.73 -17.95
N GLN A 116 22.77 13.13 -16.69
CA GLN A 116 23.92 13.95 -16.32
C GLN A 116 25.24 13.23 -16.59
N MET A 117 25.37 11.97 -16.17
CA MET A 117 26.57 11.17 -16.44
C MET A 117 26.80 11.01 -17.94
N ASN A 118 25.74 10.85 -18.73
CA ASN A 118 25.86 10.76 -20.17
C ASN A 118 26.46 12.03 -20.79
N GLU A 119 25.94 13.20 -20.43
CA GLU A 119 26.48 14.49 -20.90
C GLU A 119 27.94 14.67 -20.49
N ILE A 120 28.30 14.29 -19.25
CA ILE A 120 29.66 14.34 -18.75
C ILE A 120 30.58 13.43 -19.56
N LEU A 121 30.23 12.15 -19.74
CA LEU A 121 31.07 11.20 -20.47
C LEU A 121 31.23 11.60 -21.93
N ILE A 122 30.18 12.05 -22.61
CA ILE A 122 30.28 12.54 -24.00
C ILE A 122 31.20 13.76 -24.06
N SER A 123 31.01 14.75 -23.18
CA SER A 123 31.81 15.97 -23.17
C SER A 123 33.28 15.70 -22.85
N LYS A 124 33.57 14.76 -21.95
CA LYS A 124 34.94 14.49 -21.50
C LYS A 124 35.69 13.51 -22.38
N LEU A 125 34.99 12.52 -22.94
CA LEU A 125 35.61 11.39 -23.64
C LEU A 125 35.51 11.48 -25.16
N GLY A 126 34.49 12.17 -25.69
CA GLY A 126 34.21 12.22 -27.13
C GLY A 126 35.11 13.17 -27.93
N GLY A 127 35.85 14.07 -27.28
CA GLY A 127 36.75 15.03 -27.90
C GLY A 127 38.13 14.46 -28.23
N LEU A 128 39.19 15.06 -27.70
CA LEU A 128 40.59 14.68 -27.92
C LEU A 128 40.91 13.23 -27.54
N LEU A 129 40.19 12.69 -26.56
CA LEU A 129 40.32 11.28 -26.14
C LEU A 129 39.75 10.30 -27.18
N GLY A 130 38.82 10.73 -28.03
CA GLY A 130 38.27 9.94 -29.12
C GLY A 130 37.55 8.66 -28.68
N ARG A 131 37.04 8.58 -27.45
CA ARG A 131 36.35 7.38 -26.95
C ARG A 131 34.85 7.50 -27.18
N ARG A 132 34.27 6.49 -27.82
CA ARG A 132 32.83 6.42 -28.05
C ARG A 132 32.11 5.95 -26.78
N VAL A 133 31.03 6.64 -26.42
CA VAL A 133 30.12 6.23 -25.35
C VAL A 133 29.00 5.39 -25.97
N PHE A 134 28.91 4.13 -25.55
CA PHE A 134 27.87 3.18 -25.93
C PHE A 134 26.81 3.08 -24.84
N TYR A 135 25.64 2.59 -25.22
CA TYR A 135 24.54 2.32 -24.29
C TYR A 135 24.13 0.88 -24.46
N LEU A 136 23.76 0.23 -23.37
CA LEU A 136 23.14 -1.09 -23.42
C LEU A 136 21.64 -0.90 -23.71
N PRO A 137 21.12 -1.25 -24.91
CA PRO A 137 19.72 -1.06 -25.26
C PRO A 137 18.86 -2.20 -24.69
N PHE A 138 18.98 -2.42 -23.39
CA PHE A 138 18.36 -3.55 -22.71
C PHE A 138 17.40 -3.02 -21.64
N ALA A 139 16.16 -2.77 -22.06
CA ALA A 139 15.09 -2.40 -21.17
C ALA A 139 14.08 -3.54 -21.08
N ARG A 140 13.49 -3.72 -19.90
CA ARG A 140 12.54 -4.79 -19.56
C ARG A 140 11.35 -4.92 -20.50
N LYS A 141 10.90 -3.80 -21.09
CA LYS A 141 9.73 -3.76 -22.00
C LYS A 141 10.03 -4.26 -23.42
N ILE A 142 11.29 -4.50 -23.76
CA ILE A 142 11.67 -4.93 -25.10
C ILE A 142 11.37 -6.42 -25.21
N ASN A 143 10.44 -6.78 -26.10
CA ASN A 143 10.26 -8.17 -26.49
C ASN A 143 11.45 -8.58 -27.39
N ILE A 144 12.51 -9.06 -26.77
CA ILE A 144 13.77 -9.40 -27.43
C ILE A 144 13.59 -10.69 -28.23
N ARG A 145 13.81 -10.63 -29.54
CA ARG A 145 13.96 -11.80 -30.40
C ARG A 145 15.46 -12.05 -30.62
N GLU A 146 15.76 -13.12 -31.34
CA GLU A 146 17.13 -13.56 -31.57
C GLU A 146 17.99 -12.50 -32.26
N ALA A 147 17.42 -11.77 -33.23
CA ALA A 147 18.13 -10.71 -33.95
C ALA A 147 18.50 -9.53 -33.04
N GLU A 148 17.58 -9.09 -32.17
CA GLU A 148 17.88 -8.01 -31.21
C GLU A 148 18.91 -8.46 -30.18
N ALA A 149 18.84 -9.70 -29.69
CA ALA A 149 19.82 -10.26 -28.76
C ALA A 149 21.24 -10.32 -29.39
N GLN A 150 21.34 -10.71 -30.66
CA GLN A 150 22.61 -10.68 -31.40
C GLN A 150 23.14 -9.25 -31.58
N HIS A 151 22.26 -8.30 -31.83
CA HIS A 151 22.64 -6.89 -31.94
C HIS A 151 23.18 -6.34 -30.62
N ILE A 152 22.53 -6.68 -29.49
CA ILE A 152 23.01 -6.32 -28.14
C ILE A 152 24.40 -6.92 -27.88
N HIS A 153 24.59 -8.20 -28.20
CA HIS A 153 25.89 -8.86 -28.06
C HIS A 153 26.96 -8.13 -28.89
N LYS A 154 26.63 -7.78 -30.13
CA LYS A 154 27.51 -7.05 -31.05
C LYS A 154 27.88 -5.67 -30.51
N ILE A 155 26.92 -4.89 -29.99
CA ILE A 155 27.19 -3.60 -29.36
C ILE A 155 28.21 -3.75 -28.22
N CYS A 156 28.09 -4.79 -27.40
CA CYS A 156 29.00 -5.02 -26.29
C CYS A 156 30.40 -5.43 -26.77
N THR A 157 30.50 -6.23 -27.83
CA THR A 157 31.81 -6.61 -28.40
C THR A 157 32.47 -5.44 -29.13
N ASP A 158 31.71 -4.69 -29.95
CA ASP A 158 32.20 -3.51 -30.67
C ASP A 158 32.69 -2.45 -29.65
N CYS A 159 31.95 -2.23 -28.56
CA CYS A 159 32.36 -1.33 -27.48
C CYS A 159 33.69 -1.74 -26.85
N ARG A 160 33.91 -3.03 -26.60
CA ARG A 160 35.19 -3.53 -26.06
C ARG A 160 36.30 -3.33 -27.08
N ASP A 161 36.10 -3.81 -28.31
CA ASP A 161 37.15 -3.89 -29.33
C ASP A 161 37.59 -2.49 -29.82
N GLU A 162 36.67 -1.51 -29.83
CA GLU A 162 36.98 -0.10 -30.13
C GLU A 162 37.57 0.68 -28.94
N GLY A 163 37.68 0.07 -27.75
CA GLY A 163 38.09 0.78 -26.53
C GLY A 163 37.10 1.89 -26.13
N GLY A 164 35.80 1.64 -26.33
CA GLY A 164 34.71 2.50 -25.93
C GLY A 164 34.28 2.30 -24.47
N VAL A 165 33.36 3.15 -24.01
CA VAL A 165 32.80 3.09 -22.65
C VAL A 165 31.31 2.77 -22.73
N LEU A 166 30.87 1.73 -22.03
CA LEU A 166 29.46 1.34 -21.99
C LEU A 166 28.78 1.97 -20.75
N LEU A 167 27.86 2.89 -20.96
CA LEU A 167 27.03 3.47 -19.91
C LEU A 167 25.80 2.59 -19.66
N VAL A 168 25.63 2.14 -18.41
CA VAL A 168 24.66 1.11 -18.04
C VAL A 168 23.94 1.48 -16.74
N GLN A 169 22.68 1.06 -16.59
CA GLN A 169 21.95 1.12 -15.32
C GLN A 169 21.95 -0.27 -14.68
N PRO A 170 21.97 -0.37 -13.33
CA PRO A 170 21.87 -1.65 -12.61
C PRO A 170 20.80 -2.59 -13.18
N GLU A 171 19.63 -2.04 -13.46
CA GLU A 171 18.49 -2.79 -13.98
C GLU A 171 18.74 -3.50 -15.32
N HIS A 172 19.56 -2.93 -16.20
CA HIS A 172 19.85 -3.53 -17.50
C HIS A 172 20.64 -4.84 -17.34
N ILE A 173 21.57 -4.88 -16.37
CA ILE A 173 22.41 -6.06 -16.11
C ILE A 173 21.61 -7.15 -15.41
N LEU A 174 20.85 -6.78 -14.38
CA LEU A 174 20.00 -7.72 -13.65
C LEU A 174 18.92 -8.32 -14.56
N SER A 175 18.27 -7.49 -15.38
CA SER A 175 17.25 -7.93 -16.35
C SER A 175 17.84 -8.89 -17.38
N LEU A 176 19.03 -8.61 -17.91
CA LEU A 176 19.72 -9.52 -18.84
C LEU A 176 19.96 -10.90 -18.21
N GLN A 177 20.38 -10.92 -16.94
CA GLN A 177 20.58 -12.16 -16.19
C GLN A 177 19.28 -12.94 -16.02
N LEU A 178 18.23 -12.29 -15.51
CA LEU A 178 16.94 -12.94 -15.25
C LEU A 178 16.28 -13.43 -16.54
N MET A 179 16.35 -12.64 -17.61
CA MET A 179 15.83 -13.02 -18.93
C MET A 179 16.57 -14.25 -19.49
N ALA A 180 17.89 -14.33 -19.33
CA ALA A 180 18.66 -15.50 -19.77
C ALA A 180 18.22 -16.77 -19.03
N ILE A 181 18.00 -16.70 -17.71
CA ILE A 181 17.48 -17.83 -16.92
C ILE A 181 16.07 -18.18 -17.40
N LEU A 182 15.16 -17.19 -17.48
CA LEU A 182 13.77 -17.39 -17.87
C LEU A 182 13.67 -18.09 -19.23
N LYS A 183 14.39 -17.60 -20.24
CA LYS A 183 14.41 -18.20 -21.58
C LYS A 183 15.01 -19.59 -21.60
N SER A 184 16.00 -19.87 -20.73
CA SER A 184 16.53 -21.23 -20.56
C SER A 184 15.51 -22.20 -19.95
N THR A 185 14.56 -21.71 -19.13
CA THR A 185 13.44 -22.54 -18.66
C THR A 185 12.38 -22.80 -19.74
N GLU A 186 12.35 -21.99 -20.79
CA GLU A 186 11.45 -22.09 -21.95
C GLU A 186 12.13 -22.77 -23.16
N ASN A 187 13.24 -23.49 -22.95
CA ASN A 187 14.15 -24.02 -23.98
C ASN A 187 13.45 -24.78 -25.14
N ASP A 188 12.24 -25.30 -24.93
CA ASP A 188 11.46 -25.96 -25.98
C ASP A 188 10.92 -25.00 -27.07
N LYS A 189 10.88 -23.68 -26.83
CA LYS A 189 10.30 -22.68 -27.74
C LYS A 189 11.32 -21.78 -28.45
N SER A 190 12.45 -21.45 -27.82
CA SER A 190 13.47 -20.54 -28.38
C SER A 190 14.87 -20.79 -27.77
N PRO A 191 15.51 -21.94 -28.06
CA PRO A 191 16.79 -22.31 -27.44
C PRO A 191 17.94 -21.38 -27.83
N GLU A 192 17.93 -20.83 -29.05
CA GLU A 192 19.00 -19.97 -29.56
C GLU A 192 19.05 -18.61 -28.83
N LEU A 193 17.89 -18.04 -28.52
CA LEU A 193 17.79 -16.78 -27.77
C LEU A 193 18.47 -16.88 -26.40
N GLY A 194 18.16 -17.92 -25.62
CA GLY A 194 18.77 -18.14 -24.31
C GLY A 194 20.31 -18.24 -24.39
N GLN A 195 20.82 -18.94 -25.40
CA GLN A 195 22.27 -19.08 -25.63
C GLN A 195 22.96 -17.76 -25.96
N ILE A 196 22.36 -16.90 -26.79
CA ILE A 196 22.92 -15.58 -27.13
C ILE A 196 22.99 -14.68 -25.88
N LEU A 197 21.96 -14.71 -25.04
CA LEU A 197 21.95 -13.96 -23.78
C LEU A 197 23.03 -14.49 -22.81
N LEU A 198 23.17 -15.81 -22.68
CA LEU A 198 24.24 -16.43 -21.87
C LEU A 198 25.64 -16.10 -22.40
N LYS A 199 25.82 -16.02 -23.72
CA LYS A 199 27.08 -15.59 -24.34
C LYS A 199 27.42 -14.14 -23.96
N THR A 200 26.43 -13.26 -23.91
CA THR A 200 26.61 -11.86 -23.49
C THR A 200 26.92 -11.76 -21.98
N LEU A 201 26.26 -12.56 -21.15
CA LEU A 201 26.60 -12.67 -19.72
C LEU A 201 28.02 -13.21 -19.50
N THR A 202 28.45 -14.17 -20.30
CA THR A 202 29.82 -14.69 -20.26
C THR A 202 30.84 -13.60 -20.58
N LEU A 203 30.56 -12.75 -21.60
CA LEU A 203 31.39 -11.58 -21.91
C LEU A 203 31.49 -10.63 -20.71
N PHE A 204 30.38 -10.36 -20.02
CA PHE A 204 30.37 -9.52 -18.83
C PHE A 204 31.16 -10.15 -17.68
N GLN A 205 31.01 -11.45 -17.43
CA GLN A 205 31.73 -12.12 -16.35
C GLN A 205 33.24 -12.15 -16.57
N ASN A 206 33.70 -12.34 -17.80
CA ASN A 206 35.11 -12.59 -18.08
C ASN A 206 35.89 -11.33 -18.49
N HIS A 207 35.23 -10.33 -19.10
CA HIS A 207 35.93 -9.18 -19.70
C HIS A 207 35.51 -7.81 -19.16
N SER A 208 34.49 -7.70 -18.32
CA SER A 208 34.03 -6.38 -17.85
C SER A 208 34.73 -5.88 -16.59
N GLN A 209 35.10 -4.60 -16.61
CA GLN A 209 35.46 -3.85 -15.41
C GLN A 209 34.38 -2.81 -15.13
N ASP A 210 33.76 -2.89 -13.95
CA ASP A 210 32.58 -2.08 -13.61
C ASP A 210 33.01 -0.94 -12.69
N LEU A 211 32.60 0.27 -13.06
CA LEU A 211 32.81 1.51 -12.33
C LEU A 211 31.46 2.03 -11.85
N ILE A 212 31.25 2.06 -10.54
CA ILE A 212 29.96 2.41 -9.95
C ILE A 212 30.03 3.80 -9.32
N ASP A 213 29.19 4.71 -9.79
CA ASP A 213 29.00 6.02 -9.13
C ASP A 213 27.81 5.94 -8.16
N GLU A 214 27.90 6.56 -6.99
CA GLU A 214 26.91 6.45 -5.89
C GLU A 214 26.59 4.98 -5.54
N SER A 215 27.62 4.26 -5.09
CA SER A 215 27.57 2.84 -4.73
C SER A 215 26.51 2.53 -3.67
N ASP A 216 26.24 3.46 -2.76
CA ASP A 216 25.20 3.37 -1.74
C ASP A 216 23.78 3.26 -2.32
N GLU A 217 23.49 3.96 -3.42
CA GLU A 217 22.22 3.85 -4.13
C GLU A 217 22.16 2.58 -4.99
N ASN A 218 23.22 2.28 -5.75
CA ASN A 218 23.25 1.16 -6.69
C ASN A 218 23.29 -0.22 -6.03
N PHE A 219 23.86 -0.32 -4.82
CA PHE A 219 23.86 -1.54 -4.01
C PHE A 219 22.74 -1.58 -2.96
N SER A 220 21.84 -0.59 -2.96
CA SER A 220 20.80 -0.50 -1.94
C SER A 220 19.92 -1.76 -1.91
N PRO A 221 19.76 -2.42 -0.75
CA PRO A 221 18.83 -3.55 -0.60
C PRO A 221 17.37 -3.18 -0.88
N LYS A 222 17.04 -1.88 -0.90
CA LYS A 222 15.69 -1.36 -1.20
C LYS A 222 15.25 -1.72 -2.62
N PHE A 223 16.18 -1.99 -3.53
CA PHE A 223 15.88 -2.33 -4.92
C PHE A 223 16.15 -3.81 -5.19
N GLU A 224 15.10 -4.50 -5.64
CA GLU A 224 15.17 -5.87 -6.15
C GLU A 224 14.41 -5.97 -7.48
N LEU A 225 15.00 -6.70 -8.43
CA LEU A 225 14.36 -6.99 -9.70
C LEU A 225 13.71 -8.38 -9.67
N ILE A 226 12.44 -8.48 -10.09
CA ILE A 226 11.67 -9.72 -10.05
C ILE A 226 11.02 -10.03 -11.39
N TYR A 227 11.19 -11.27 -11.86
CA TYR A 227 10.54 -11.83 -13.04
C TYR A 227 9.56 -12.91 -12.62
N THR A 228 8.29 -12.75 -12.97
CA THR A 228 7.23 -13.72 -12.61
C THR A 228 7.10 -14.82 -13.65
N LYS A 229 6.74 -16.04 -13.23
CA LYS A 229 6.54 -17.21 -14.11
C LYS A 229 5.32 -18.02 -13.69
N GLY A 230 4.50 -18.40 -14.66
CA GLY A 230 3.35 -19.29 -14.50
C GLY A 230 2.01 -18.62 -14.83
N LYS A 231 0.90 -19.36 -14.66
CA LYS A 231 -0.45 -18.79 -14.85
C LYS A 231 -0.78 -17.87 -13.68
N GLN A 232 -1.18 -16.65 -14.00
CA GLN A 232 -1.59 -15.64 -13.03
C GLN A 232 -2.88 -16.08 -12.31
N GLY A 233 -2.92 -15.91 -10.98
CA GLY A 233 -4.05 -16.28 -10.13
C GLY A 233 -4.56 -15.12 -9.27
N PRO A 234 -5.79 -15.21 -8.74
CA PRO A 234 -6.26 -14.31 -7.70
C PRO A 234 -5.45 -14.55 -6.41
N ILE A 235 -5.16 -13.50 -5.65
CA ILE A 235 -4.47 -13.66 -4.37
C ILE A 235 -5.30 -14.44 -3.35
N GLY A 236 -4.65 -15.14 -2.43
CA GLY A 236 -5.31 -15.82 -1.32
C GLY A 236 -6.29 -14.92 -0.55
N PHE A 237 -7.44 -15.50 -0.17
CA PHE A 237 -8.56 -14.85 0.53
C PHE A 237 -9.25 -13.69 -0.22
N SER A 238 -9.02 -13.53 -1.53
CA SER A 238 -9.79 -12.57 -2.35
C SER A 238 -11.24 -13.03 -2.59
N PRO A 239 -12.23 -12.10 -2.65
CA PRO A 239 -12.10 -10.65 -2.50
C PRO A 239 -12.11 -10.17 -1.03
N TYR A 240 -12.39 -11.05 -0.06
CA TYR A 240 -12.56 -10.68 1.35
C TYR A 240 -11.33 -10.02 1.97
N ARG A 241 -10.14 -10.32 1.45
CA ARG A 241 -8.87 -9.72 1.87
C ARG A 241 -8.87 -8.19 1.83
N TRP A 242 -9.23 -7.58 0.71
CA TRP A 242 -9.29 -6.11 0.62
C TRP A 242 -10.54 -5.53 1.26
N LEU A 243 -11.65 -6.28 1.30
CA LEU A 243 -12.86 -5.84 2.00
C LEU A 243 -12.62 -5.70 3.52
N LEU A 244 -11.93 -6.66 4.12
CA LEU A 244 -11.52 -6.62 5.52
C LEU A 244 -10.60 -5.42 5.79
N ILE A 245 -9.63 -5.16 4.90
CA ILE A 245 -8.75 -3.98 5.01
C ILE A 245 -9.56 -2.68 4.94
N HIS A 246 -10.55 -2.57 4.03
CA HIS A 246 -11.44 -1.40 3.92
C HIS A 246 -12.30 -1.18 5.18
N GLU A 247 -12.76 -2.25 5.83
CA GLU A 247 -13.46 -2.18 7.13
C GLU A 247 -12.52 -1.68 8.24
N LEU A 248 -11.29 -2.20 8.31
CA LEU A 248 -10.29 -1.76 9.29
C LEU A 248 -9.91 -0.29 9.10
N LEU A 249 -9.75 0.19 7.87
CA LEU A 249 -9.50 1.60 7.60
C LEU A 249 -10.67 2.50 8.04
N SER A 250 -11.92 2.04 7.93
CA SER A 250 -13.06 2.76 8.52
C SER A 250 -12.92 2.88 10.06
N MET A 251 -12.44 1.83 10.72
CA MET A 251 -12.18 1.86 12.17
C MET A 251 -11.02 2.78 12.53
N VAL A 252 -9.98 2.86 11.69
CA VAL A 252 -8.90 3.85 11.85
C VAL A 252 -9.46 5.27 11.87
N ALA A 253 -10.29 5.64 10.89
CA ALA A 253 -10.92 6.96 10.85
C ALA A 253 -11.80 7.24 12.09
N LYS A 254 -12.49 6.21 12.59
CA LYS A 254 -13.33 6.31 13.79
C LYS A 254 -12.52 6.53 15.08
N PHE A 255 -11.47 5.74 15.30
CA PHE A 255 -10.72 5.74 16.56
C PHE A 255 -9.56 6.73 16.59
N ALA A 256 -9.09 7.24 15.44
CA ALA A 256 -7.99 8.21 15.39
C ALA A 256 -8.25 9.43 16.29
N LYS A 257 -9.47 10.01 16.26
CA LYS A 257 -9.84 11.16 17.11
C LYS A 257 -9.84 10.81 18.61
N GLN A 258 -10.15 9.57 18.97
CA GLN A 258 -10.04 9.12 20.36
C GLN A 258 -8.58 9.06 20.78
N VAL A 259 -7.72 8.46 19.95
CA VAL A 259 -6.27 8.40 20.20
C VAL A 259 -5.68 9.81 20.31
N GLN A 260 -6.09 10.76 19.47
CA GLN A 260 -5.61 12.14 19.53
C GLN A 260 -6.02 12.86 20.83
N ARG A 261 -7.18 12.55 21.42
CA ARG A 261 -7.57 13.15 22.71
C ARG A 261 -6.73 12.62 23.87
N GLU A 262 -6.38 11.33 23.82
CA GLU A 262 -5.60 10.66 24.86
C GLU A 262 -4.09 10.95 24.70
N LEU A 263 -3.60 11.04 23.45
CA LEU A 263 -2.20 11.28 23.09
C LEU A 263 -2.10 12.37 22.00
N PRO A 264 -2.29 13.67 22.34
CA PRO A 264 -2.40 14.78 21.36
C PRO A 264 -1.18 14.98 20.46
N LEU A 265 -0.02 14.58 20.95
CA LEU A 265 1.26 14.76 20.27
C LEU A 265 1.73 13.50 19.52
N ALA A 266 1.04 12.37 19.69
CA ALA A 266 1.48 11.08 19.14
C ALA A 266 0.82 10.71 17.81
N ILE A 267 -0.14 11.53 17.34
CA ILE A 267 -0.91 11.27 16.12
C ILE A 267 -1.26 12.60 15.43
N GLU A 268 -1.08 12.64 14.12
CA GLU A 268 -1.54 13.73 13.26
C GLU A 268 -2.79 13.30 12.52
N ILE A 269 -3.79 14.18 12.52
CA ILE A 269 -5.05 14.00 11.79
C ILE A 269 -5.33 15.27 11.03
N ASP A 270 -5.44 15.16 9.71
CA ASP A 270 -6.00 16.21 8.86
C ASP A 270 -7.42 15.82 8.46
N ASP A 271 -8.38 16.52 9.05
CA ASP A 271 -9.82 16.36 8.84
C ASP A 271 -10.50 17.66 8.35
N GLN A 272 -9.76 18.52 7.62
CA GLN A 272 -10.27 19.80 7.11
C GLN A 272 -11.54 19.67 6.26
N HIS A 273 -11.76 18.50 5.64
CA HIS A 273 -12.94 18.21 4.83
C HIS A 273 -13.82 17.13 5.50
N ARG A 274 -15.01 17.52 5.98
CA ARG A 274 -15.94 16.64 6.71
C ARG A 274 -16.38 15.40 5.94
N ASP A 275 -16.48 15.49 4.61
CA ASP A 275 -17.01 14.43 3.75
C ASP A 275 -15.92 13.50 3.20
N ARG A 276 -14.67 13.63 3.68
CA ARG A 276 -13.51 12.87 3.20
C ARG A 276 -12.95 11.97 4.28
N PHE A 277 -12.29 10.90 3.86
CA PHE A 277 -11.50 10.08 4.76
C PHE A 277 -10.35 10.92 5.36
N PRO A 278 -10.21 11.00 6.69
CA PRO A 278 -9.19 11.83 7.31
C PRO A 278 -7.79 11.27 7.02
N ARG A 279 -6.83 12.16 6.76
CA ARG A 279 -5.43 11.73 6.65
C ARG A 279 -4.87 11.52 8.06
N VAL A 280 -4.53 10.28 8.37
CA VAL A 280 -4.02 9.88 9.69
C VAL A 280 -2.56 9.49 9.58
N ARG A 281 -1.72 10.00 10.49
CA ARG A 281 -0.32 9.62 10.64
C ARG A 281 0.02 9.35 12.09
N LEU A 282 0.65 8.21 12.35
CA LEU A 282 1.11 7.84 13.68
C LEU A 282 2.54 8.36 13.89
N LEU A 283 2.78 9.09 14.98
CA LEU A 283 4.09 9.68 15.28
C LEU A 283 4.90 8.87 16.30
N SER A 284 4.23 8.06 17.12
CA SER A 284 4.87 7.18 18.10
C SER A 284 4.35 5.74 18.04
N GLU A 285 5.13 4.81 18.55
CA GLU A 285 4.72 3.40 18.69
C GLU A 285 3.55 3.23 19.66
N GLU A 286 3.48 4.07 20.71
CA GLU A 286 2.40 4.06 21.69
C GLU A 286 1.03 4.37 21.04
N ALA A 287 0.97 5.37 20.15
CA ALA A 287 -0.25 5.68 19.42
C ALA A 287 -0.66 4.52 18.50
N GLY A 288 0.31 3.84 17.88
CA GLY A 288 0.06 2.65 17.06
C GLY A 288 -0.49 1.48 17.87
N ALA A 289 0.12 1.19 19.02
CA ALA A 289 -0.34 0.15 19.93
C ALA A 289 -1.75 0.44 20.45
N LYS A 290 -2.01 1.68 20.86
CA LYS A 290 -3.33 2.11 21.34
C LYS A 290 -4.40 2.00 20.25
N LEU A 291 -4.11 2.46 19.04
CA LEU A 291 -5.03 2.37 17.90
C LEU A 291 -5.34 0.90 17.57
N ASN A 292 -4.31 0.04 17.52
CA ASN A 292 -4.48 -1.39 17.27
C ASN A 292 -5.34 -2.05 18.35
N SER A 293 -5.10 -1.74 19.63
CA SER A 293 -5.91 -2.25 20.75
C SER A 293 -7.38 -1.84 20.66
N LEU A 294 -7.67 -0.58 20.31
CA LEU A 294 -9.05 -0.11 20.13
C LEU A 294 -9.75 -0.81 18.96
N ILE A 295 -9.05 -0.99 17.84
CA ILE A 295 -9.57 -1.71 16.67
C ILE A 295 -9.83 -3.17 17.02
N ALA A 296 -8.85 -3.86 17.61
CA ALA A 296 -8.94 -5.27 17.95
C ALA A 296 -10.05 -5.55 18.97
N ALA A 297 -10.20 -4.70 20.00
CA ALA A 297 -11.28 -4.79 20.97
C ALA A 297 -12.65 -4.60 20.29
N HIS A 298 -12.76 -3.66 19.35
CA HIS A 298 -13.99 -3.46 18.59
C HIS A 298 -14.34 -4.69 17.73
N VAL A 299 -13.33 -5.26 17.04
CA VAL A 299 -13.49 -6.47 16.23
C VAL A 299 -13.89 -7.68 17.07
N CYS A 300 -13.27 -7.90 18.22
CA CYS A 300 -13.63 -9.01 19.11
C CYS A 300 -15.04 -8.85 19.71
N ARG A 301 -15.50 -7.61 19.92
CA ARG A 301 -16.84 -7.31 20.45
C ARG A 301 -17.94 -7.47 19.41
N VAL A 302 -17.75 -6.95 18.19
CA VAL A 302 -18.82 -6.83 17.18
C VAL A 302 -18.70 -7.89 16.08
N GLY A 303 -17.48 -8.34 15.78
CA GLY A 303 -17.15 -9.08 14.56
C GLY A 303 -16.90 -8.17 13.36
N LEU A 304 -16.68 -8.79 12.19
CA LEU A 304 -16.51 -8.13 10.90
C LEU A 304 -17.53 -8.69 9.89
N SER A 305 -18.08 -7.82 9.05
CA SER A 305 -18.99 -8.25 7.97
C SER A 305 -18.28 -9.05 6.89
N SER A 306 -16.98 -8.81 6.70
CA SER A 306 -16.12 -9.51 5.74
C SER A 306 -15.59 -10.85 6.27
N GLY A 307 -16.45 -11.69 6.84
CA GLY A 307 -16.14 -13.10 7.12
C GLY A 307 -15.60 -13.44 8.51
N LEU A 308 -15.78 -12.57 9.52
CA LEU A 308 -15.35 -12.89 10.89
C LEU A 308 -16.42 -12.62 11.94
N ALA A 309 -17.27 -13.61 12.19
CA ALA A 309 -18.31 -13.54 13.21
C ALA A 309 -17.87 -14.08 14.57
N ILE A 310 -16.95 -13.35 15.21
CA ILE A 310 -16.46 -13.69 16.54
C ILE A 310 -17.16 -12.92 17.67
N GLY A 311 -17.99 -11.91 17.32
CA GLY A 311 -18.73 -11.11 18.29
C GLY A 311 -19.66 -11.93 19.20
N ARG A 312 -20.01 -13.16 18.81
CA ARG A 312 -20.89 -14.07 19.55
C ARG A 312 -20.17 -15.12 20.41
N GLN A 313 -18.83 -15.14 20.40
CA GLN A 313 -18.04 -16.09 21.18
C GLN A 313 -17.95 -15.69 22.67
N SER A 314 -17.61 -16.65 23.53
CA SER A 314 -17.41 -16.41 24.96
C SER A 314 -16.32 -15.38 25.23
N HIS A 315 -16.38 -14.69 26.37
CA HIS A 315 -15.31 -13.75 26.77
C HIS A 315 -13.94 -14.43 26.74
N SER A 316 -13.89 -15.68 27.22
CA SER A 316 -12.67 -16.47 27.26
C SER A 316 -12.04 -16.71 25.87
N VAL A 317 -12.88 -16.92 24.84
CA VAL A 317 -12.42 -17.11 23.45
C VAL A 317 -12.09 -15.76 22.81
N LYS A 318 -12.88 -14.71 23.06
CA LYS A 318 -12.60 -13.35 22.59
C LYS A 318 -11.27 -12.83 23.11
N ASP A 319 -10.95 -13.04 24.39
CA ASP A 319 -9.68 -12.65 24.99
C ASP A 319 -8.51 -13.40 24.35
N ALA A 320 -8.69 -14.69 24.05
CA ALA A 320 -7.69 -15.48 23.34
C ALA A 320 -7.47 -14.97 21.90
N ILE A 321 -8.53 -14.62 21.18
CA ILE A 321 -8.44 -14.02 19.83
C ILE A 321 -7.76 -12.64 19.91
N LEU A 322 -8.12 -11.82 20.90
CA LEU A 322 -7.56 -10.49 21.11
C LEU A 322 -6.04 -10.57 21.27
N ARG A 323 -5.55 -11.44 22.16
CA ARG A 323 -4.12 -11.72 22.33
C ARG A 323 -3.50 -12.27 21.05
N TYR A 324 -4.17 -13.22 20.39
CA TYR A 324 -3.69 -13.80 19.13
C TYR A 324 -3.49 -12.77 18.01
N ILE A 325 -4.29 -11.70 17.93
CA ILE A 325 -4.17 -10.68 16.87
C ILE A 325 -3.36 -9.44 17.26
N ILE A 326 -3.09 -9.21 18.55
CA ILE A 326 -2.28 -8.06 19.03
C ILE A 326 -0.85 -8.47 19.37
N ASP A 327 -0.66 -9.58 20.07
CA ASP A 327 0.63 -9.95 20.63
C ASP A 327 1.55 -10.50 19.54
N ARG A 328 2.79 -10.01 19.49
CA ARG A 328 3.80 -10.50 18.54
C ARG A 328 4.15 -11.96 18.84
N ASP A 329 4.54 -12.22 20.08
CA ASP A 329 4.81 -13.57 20.60
C ASP A 329 3.58 -14.06 21.34
N VAL A 330 3.04 -15.20 20.92
CA VAL A 330 1.77 -15.73 21.46
C VAL A 330 2.05 -17.07 22.14
N ASP A 331 1.53 -17.25 23.34
CA ASP A 331 1.62 -18.51 24.07
C ASP A 331 0.92 -19.66 23.32
N ILE A 332 1.52 -20.85 23.35
CA ILE A 332 0.97 -22.07 22.73
C ILE A 332 -0.48 -22.34 23.19
N SER A 333 -0.79 -22.07 24.46
CA SER A 333 -2.14 -22.27 25.01
C SER A 333 -3.20 -21.36 24.36
N VAL A 334 -2.82 -20.13 23.99
CA VAL A 334 -3.69 -19.19 23.25
C VAL A 334 -3.87 -19.67 21.81
N ILE A 335 -2.79 -20.13 21.17
CA ILE A 335 -2.80 -20.66 19.80
C ILE A 335 -3.73 -21.87 19.71
N GLU A 336 -3.56 -22.85 20.60
CA GLU A 336 -4.41 -24.05 20.67
C GLU A 336 -5.88 -23.68 20.88
N LYS A 337 -6.16 -22.77 21.82
CA LYS A 337 -7.54 -22.36 22.12
C LYS A 337 -8.24 -21.69 20.95
N VAL A 338 -7.55 -20.81 20.22
CA VAL A 338 -8.09 -20.18 19.00
C VAL A 338 -8.30 -21.23 17.91
N GLN A 339 -7.35 -22.15 17.75
CA GLN A 339 -7.40 -23.23 16.77
C GLN A 339 -8.52 -24.25 17.04
N THR A 340 -8.82 -24.54 18.31
CA THR A 340 -9.92 -25.47 18.64
C THR A 340 -11.29 -24.82 18.59
N SER A 341 -11.40 -23.53 18.88
CA SER A 341 -12.70 -22.87 19.09
C SER A 341 -13.27 -22.23 17.83
N VAL A 342 -12.43 -21.57 17.01
CA VAL A 342 -12.91 -20.69 15.93
C VAL A 342 -12.17 -20.86 14.60
N TRP A 343 -11.38 -21.93 14.42
CA TRP A 343 -10.51 -22.10 13.26
C TRP A 343 -11.12 -22.96 12.16
N THR A 344 -12.07 -22.36 11.45
CA THR A 344 -12.76 -23.00 10.32
C THR A 344 -12.29 -22.41 9.00
N ASP A 345 -12.59 -23.07 7.88
CA ASP A 345 -12.30 -22.55 6.53
C ASP A 345 -12.90 -21.15 6.30
N SER A 346 -13.96 -20.79 7.02
CA SER A 346 -14.63 -19.49 6.91
C SER A 346 -13.98 -18.36 7.72
N THR A 347 -13.24 -18.67 8.77
CA THR A 347 -12.76 -17.69 9.77
C THR A 347 -11.23 -17.62 9.88
N LYS A 348 -10.54 -18.72 9.56
CA LYS A 348 -9.08 -18.86 9.67
C LYS A 348 -8.33 -17.74 8.95
N ASP A 349 -8.63 -17.52 7.68
CA ASP A 349 -7.93 -16.53 6.86
C ASP A 349 -8.19 -15.09 7.34
N ALA A 350 -9.39 -14.79 7.84
CA ALA A 350 -9.71 -13.49 8.42
C ALA A 350 -8.91 -13.23 9.71
N ILE A 351 -8.77 -14.24 10.59
CA ILE A 351 -7.97 -14.14 11.82
C ILE A 351 -6.48 -13.95 11.50
N LEU A 352 -5.97 -14.73 10.54
CA LEU A 352 -4.57 -14.62 10.09
C LEU A 352 -4.28 -13.25 9.47
N LEU A 353 -5.19 -12.74 8.64
CA LEU A 353 -5.06 -11.41 8.06
C LEU A 353 -5.09 -10.31 9.13
N LEU A 354 -6.00 -10.40 10.11
CA LEU A 354 -6.03 -9.45 11.24
C LEU A 354 -4.75 -9.47 12.05
N ARG A 355 -4.23 -10.66 12.36
CA ARG A 355 -2.94 -10.82 13.04
C ARG A 355 -1.83 -10.16 12.24
N GLY A 356 -1.78 -10.38 10.93
CA GLY A 356 -0.81 -9.72 10.05
C GLY A 356 -0.90 -8.19 10.07
N LEU A 357 -2.12 -7.66 10.01
CA LEU A 357 -2.39 -6.22 10.00
C LEU A 357 -2.04 -5.55 11.33
N LEU A 358 -2.35 -6.20 12.46
CA LEU A 358 -2.24 -5.65 13.81
C LEU A 358 -0.94 -6.07 14.50
N ALA A 359 -0.80 -7.32 14.94
CA ALA A 359 0.42 -7.85 15.58
C ALA A 359 1.65 -7.82 14.65
N GLY A 360 1.46 -8.20 13.38
CA GLY A 360 2.48 -8.12 12.33
C GLY A 360 2.85 -6.68 11.96
N GLY A 361 2.08 -5.69 12.43
CA GLY A 361 2.41 -4.28 12.33
C GLY A 361 2.23 -3.66 10.94
N VAL A 362 1.62 -4.35 9.98
CA VAL A 362 1.43 -3.82 8.60
C VAL A 362 0.64 -2.50 8.62
N LEU A 363 -0.44 -2.43 9.41
CA LEU A 363 -1.29 -1.23 9.49
C LEU A 363 -0.54 -0.06 10.15
N ALA A 364 0.09 -0.32 11.29
CA ALA A 364 0.89 0.68 12.00
C ALA A 364 2.05 1.18 11.13
N PHE A 365 2.72 0.28 10.39
CA PHE A 365 3.77 0.63 9.44
C PHE A 365 3.26 1.52 8.30
N ALA A 366 2.11 1.20 7.71
CA ALA A 366 1.52 2.01 6.66
C ALA A 366 1.18 3.44 7.13
N LEU A 367 0.71 3.60 8.38
CA LEU A 367 0.31 4.89 8.94
C LEU A 367 1.46 5.68 9.60
N ALA A 368 2.50 5.01 10.11
CA ALA A 368 3.63 5.66 10.78
C ALA A 368 4.80 5.92 9.82
N SER A 369 5.07 4.96 8.93
CA SER A 369 6.30 4.89 8.15
C SER A 369 6.16 5.32 6.70
N LYS A 370 4.94 5.49 6.18
CA LYS A 370 4.70 5.87 4.79
C LYS A 370 3.91 7.18 4.71
N ARG A 371 4.52 8.21 4.13
CA ARG A 371 3.91 9.52 3.87
C ARG A 371 3.37 9.56 2.44
N TRP A 372 2.07 9.79 2.30
CA TRP A 372 1.45 10.02 0.99
C TRP A 372 2.10 11.22 0.29
N THR A 373 2.31 11.09 -1.03
CA THR A 373 3.08 11.95 -1.94
C THR A 373 4.59 12.02 -1.72
N VAL A 374 5.13 11.42 -0.66
CA VAL A 374 6.59 11.39 -0.38
C VAL A 374 7.17 9.99 -0.52
N ASP A 375 6.55 9.01 0.12
CA ASP A 375 6.96 7.60 0.08
C ASP A 375 6.10 6.77 -0.90
N TYR A 376 4.87 7.23 -1.20
CA TYR A 376 3.95 6.53 -2.09
C TYR A 376 2.86 7.44 -2.69
N GLY A 377 2.28 7.00 -3.81
CA GLY A 377 1.14 7.68 -4.44
C GLY A 377 0.71 7.00 -5.74
N LEU A 378 -0.31 7.56 -6.40
CA LEU A 378 -0.83 7.07 -7.69
C LEU A 378 -0.09 7.71 -8.86
N VAL A 379 0.07 6.93 -9.92
CA VAL A 379 0.61 7.41 -11.19
C VAL A 379 -0.31 7.02 -12.33
N TRP A 380 -0.88 8.04 -12.99
CA TRP A 380 -1.88 7.88 -14.03
C TRP A 380 -1.31 7.49 -15.40
N ASN A 381 -0.08 7.91 -15.70
CA ASN A 381 0.60 7.65 -16.98
C ASN A 381 1.48 6.38 -16.97
N ARG A 382 1.32 5.51 -15.95
CA ARG A 382 2.06 4.24 -15.86
C ARG A 382 1.65 3.31 -16.99
N GLN A 383 2.61 2.62 -17.59
CA GLN A 383 2.35 1.56 -18.56
C GLN A 383 2.97 0.22 -18.11
N PRO A 384 2.15 -0.83 -17.89
CA PRO A 384 0.68 -0.84 -17.96
C PRO A 384 0.01 -0.04 -16.83
N ALA A 385 -1.22 0.43 -17.06
CA ALA A 385 -1.96 1.26 -16.11
C ALA A 385 -2.60 0.37 -15.03
N THR A 386 -1.85 0.07 -13.95
CA THR A 386 -2.34 -0.80 -12.87
C THR A 386 -3.26 -0.09 -11.87
N LYS A 387 -3.22 1.24 -11.80
CA LYS A 387 -3.92 2.08 -10.79
C LYS A 387 -3.63 1.66 -9.34
N LEU A 388 -2.46 1.06 -9.10
CA LEU A 388 -1.95 0.74 -7.77
C LEU A 388 -0.99 1.85 -7.29
N ALA A 389 -0.90 2.04 -5.97
CA ALA A 389 0.10 2.95 -5.41
C ALA A 389 1.52 2.43 -5.71
N VAL A 390 2.41 3.32 -6.13
CA VAL A 390 3.82 3.00 -6.37
C VAL A 390 4.69 3.67 -5.29
N PRO A 391 5.88 3.11 -4.98
CA PRO A 391 6.86 3.78 -4.15
C PRO A 391 7.34 5.09 -4.77
N TYR A 392 7.58 6.11 -3.96
CA TYR A 392 8.16 7.38 -4.36
C TYR A 392 9.57 7.47 -3.80
N ARG A 393 10.50 8.01 -4.60
CA ARG A 393 11.91 8.21 -4.18
C ARG A 393 12.07 9.48 -3.34
N ALA A 394 11.20 10.44 -3.62
CA ALA A 394 11.10 11.73 -2.96
C ALA A 394 9.70 12.29 -3.23
N LYS A 395 9.39 13.43 -2.61
CA LYS A 395 8.13 14.15 -2.84
C LYS A 395 7.80 14.28 -4.34
N ASN A 396 6.65 13.75 -4.75
CA ASN A 396 6.14 13.76 -6.13
C ASN A 396 7.07 13.16 -7.19
N VAL A 397 8.06 12.36 -6.78
CA VAL A 397 8.97 11.65 -7.70
C VAL A 397 8.69 10.14 -7.61
N PRO A 398 7.74 9.61 -8.40
CA PRO A 398 7.38 8.20 -8.37
C PRO A 398 8.47 7.31 -8.96
N SER A 399 8.66 6.14 -8.37
CA SER A 399 9.43 5.06 -8.98
C SER A 399 8.49 4.22 -9.87
N LEU A 400 8.31 4.65 -11.12
CA LEU A 400 7.28 4.14 -12.06
C LEU A 400 7.28 2.61 -12.26
N ALA A 401 8.42 1.97 -12.10
CA ALA A 401 8.59 0.53 -12.30
C ALA A 401 8.51 -0.28 -11.00
N SER A 402 8.55 0.38 -9.85
CA SER A 402 8.54 -0.27 -8.53
C SER A 402 7.12 -0.47 -7.99
N GLU A 403 6.96 -1.52 -7.20
CA GLU A 403 5.75 -1.90 -6.49
C GLU A 403 6.14 -2.32 -5.06
N PHE A 404 5.17 -2.31 -4.14
CA PHE A 404 5.40 -2.85 -2.80
C PHE A 404 5.32 -4.38 -2.84
N SER A 405 6.32 -5.07 -2.27
CA SER A 405 6.36 -6.54 -2.30
C SER A 405 5.26 -7.17 -1.45
N HIS A 406 4.90 -6.51 -0.35
CA HIS A 406 3.90 -7.01 0.57
C HIS A 406 2.46 -6.68 0.09
N PRO A 407 1.61 -7.69 -0.20
CA PRO A 407 0.28 -7.49 -0.79
C PRO A 407 -0.67 -6.66 0.09
N ASP A 408 -0.71 -6.90 1.41
CA ASP A 408 -1.61 -6.14 2.29
C ASP A 408 -1.20 -4.67 2.42
N LEU A 409 0.11 -4.38 2.45
CA LEU A 409 0.63 -3.02 2.37
C LEU A 409 0.26 -2.36 1.04
N GLN A 410 0.41 -3.07 -0.09
CA GLN A 410 0.01 -2.59 -1.41
C GLN A 410 -1.49 -2.23 -1.46
N ILE A 411 -2.36 -3.05 -0.88
CA ILE A 411 -3.81 -2.78 -0.78
C ILE A 411 -4.07 -1.53 0.07
N ILE A 412 -3.46 -1.43 1.26
CA ILE A 412 -3.64 -0.28 2.16
C ILE A 412 -3.19 1.01 1.48
N LEU A 413 -1.95 1.05 0.95
CA LEU A 413 -1.39 2.26 0.36
C LEU A 413 -2.12 2.68 -0.92
N SER A 414 -2.59 1.72 -1.73
CA SER A 414 -3.44 2.02 -2.89
C SER A 414 -4.77 2.62 -2.44
N THR A 415 -5.41 2.02 -1.44
CA THR A 415 -6.68 2.52 -0.89
C THR A 415 -6.53 3.93 -0.30
N LEU A 416 -5.52 4.15 0.55
CA LEU A 416 -5.22 5.46 1.12
C LEU A 416 -4.91 6.50 0.03
N SER A 417 -4.22 6.12 -1.05
CA SER A 417 -3.94 7.05 -2.14
C SER A 417 -5.20 7.53 -2.86
N PHE A 418 -6.21 6.68 -3.03
CA PHE A 418 -7.51 7.11 -3.57
C PHE A 418 -8.34 7.87 -2.54
N TYR A 419 -8.30 7.48 -1.26
CA TYR A 419 -8.96 8.25 -0.20
C TYR A 419 -8.45 9.70 -0.12
N TYR A 420 -7.15 9.90 -0.31
CA TYR A 420 -6.52 11.23 -0.24
C TYR A 420 -6.57 11.98 -1.57
N GLY A 421 -6.28 11.31 -2.68
CA GLY A 421 -6.21 11.93 -4.02
C GLY A 421 -7.54 11.99 -4.78
N GLY A 422 -8.53 11.21 -4.36
CA GLY A 422 -9.81 11.05 -5.05
C GLY A 422 -9.73 10.26 -6.36
N MET A 423 -10.89 10.02 -6.96
CA MET A 423 -11.04 9.38 -8.26
C MET A 423 -11.00 10.38 -9.43
N SER A 424 -10.53 9.94 -10.60
CA SER A 424 -10.72 10.72 -11.84
C SER A 424 -12.17 10.67 -12.32
N ASP A 425 -12.55 11.59 -13.20
CA ASP A 425 -13.90 11.57 -13.79
C ASP A 425 -14.10 10.31 -14.64
N GLU A 426 -13.04 9.84 -15.32
CA GLU A 426 -13.06 8.57 -16.05
C GLU A 426 -13.30 7.37 -15.12
N ASP A 427 -12.70 7.36 -13.93
CA ASP A 427 -12.89 6.31 -12.92
C ASP A 427 -14.33 6.29 -12.39
N LEU A 428 -14.93 7.47 -12.16
CA LEU A 428 -16.32 7.61 -11.74
C LEU A 428 -17.27 7.12 -12.83
N VAL A 429 -17.04 7.49 -14.08
CA VAL A 429 -17.83 6.99 -15.23
C VAL A 429 -17.71 5.47 -15.34
N ALA A 430 -16.51 4.90 -15.21
CA ALA A 430 -16.31 3.46 -15.25
C ALA A 430 -17.06 2.75 -14.09
N SER A 431 -17.03 3.34 -12.90
CA SER A 431 -17.73 2.83 -11.72
C SER A 431 -19.24 2.87 -11.90
N LEU A 432 -19.79 3.98 -12.42
CA LEU A 432 -21.22 4.14 -12.70
C LEU A 432 -21.73 3.17 -13.78
N LYS A 433 -20.92 2.94 -14.83
CA LYS A 433 -21.21 1.91 -15.83
C LYS A 433 -21.20 0.50 -15.24
N HIS A 434 -20.28 0.20 -14.33
CA HIS A 434 -20.22 -1.10 -13.68
C HIS A 434 -21.38 -1.31 -12.68
N VAL A 435 -21.68 -0.30 -11.85
CA VAL A 435 -22.75 -0.40 -10.82
C VAL A 435 -24.14 -0.44 -11.45
N SER A 436 -24.38 0.24 -12.57
CA SER A 436 -25.68 0.19 -13.28
C SER A 436 -26.02 -1.19 -13.85
N GLN A 437 -25.02 -2.08 -14.00
CA GLN A 437 -25.21 -3.47 -14.41
C GLN A 437 -25.45 -4.42 -13.21
N SER A 438 -25.35 -3.90 -11.99
CA SER A 438 -25.53 -4.66 -10.74
C SER A 438 -27.01 -4.74 -10.34
N ASP A 439 -27.46 -5.90 -9.91
CA ASP A 439 -28.81 -6.08 -9.31
C ASP A 439 -28.98 -5.28 -7.99
N GLN A 440 -27.87 -4.83 -7.40
CA GLN A 440 -27.82 -4.01 -6.18
C GLN A 440 -27.51 -2.54 -6.47
N ALA A 441 -27.61 -2.09 -7.73
CA ALA A 441 -27.13 -0.78 -8.16
C ALA A 441 -27.58 0.38 -7.25
N LYS A 442 -28.85 0.38 -6.85
CA LYS A 442 -29.43 1.41 -5.97
C LYS A 442 -28.84 1.40 -4.56
N ASN A 443 -28.64 0.21 -3.97
CA ASN A 443 -28.05 0.08 -2.63
C ASN A 443 -26.54 0.39 -2.66
N GLU A 444 -25.84 -0.07 -3.69
CA GLU A 444 -24.42 0.22 -3.88
C GLU A 444 -24.20 1.72 -4.05
N PHE A 445 -25.01 2.38 -4.87
CA PHE A 445 -24.95 3.83 -5.07
C PHE A 445 -25.35 4.63 -3.82
N ALA A 446 -26.37 4.20 -3.07
CA ALA A 446 -26.73 4.85 -1.80
C ALA A 446 -25.56 4.85 -0.80
N ASN A 447 -24.75 3.78 -0.77
CA ASN A 447 -23.53 3.76 0.05
C ASN A 447 -22.46 4.76 -0.43
N TRP A 448 -22.44 5.10 -1.73
CA TRP A 448 -21.53 6.12 -2.25
C TRP A 448 -21.95 7.51 -1.80
N THR A 449 -23.25 7.77 -1.68
CA THR A 449 -23.76 9.11 -1.34
C THR A 449 -23.96 9.31 0.16
N ALA A 450 -23.95 8.24 0.97
CA ALA A 450 -24.23 8.27 2.41
C ALA A 450 -23.39 9.28 3.22
N SER A 451 -22.13 9.50 2.84
CA SER A 451 -21.22 10.44 3.51
C SER A 451 -21.01 11.75 2.73
N THR A 452 -21.81 12.01 1.69
CA THR A 452 -21.65 13.18 0.82
C THR A 452 -22.65 14.28 1.15
N SER A 453 -22.32 15.51 0.82
CA SER A 453 -23.20 16.69 0.93
C SER A 453 -24.15 16.88 -0.27
N LEU A 454 -24.37 15.83 -1.07
CA LEU A 454 -25.26 15.88 -2.23
C LEU A 454 -26.73 16.10 -1.82
N SER A 455 -27.48 16.79 -2.67
CA SER A 455 -28.93 16.91 -2.48
C SER A 455 -29.64 15.55 -2.65
N GLU A 456 -30.75 15.34 -1.95
CA GLU A 456 -31.49 14.07 -1.97
C GLU A 456 -31.85 13.59 -3.39
N ALA A 457 -32.07 14.51 -4.33
CA ALA A 457 -32.35 14.19 -5.73
C ALA A 457 -31.19 13.42 -6.42
N PHE A 458 -29.94 13.70 -6.04
CA PHE A 458 -28.75 13.06 -6.59
C PHE A 458 -28.23 11.88 -5.76
N CYS A 459 -28.88 11.56 -4.63
CA CYS A 459 -28.58 10.39 -3.81
C CYS A 459 -29.16 9.08 -4.37
N THR A 460 -29.89 9.15 -5.49
CA THR A 460 -30.47 7.98 -6.15
C THR A 460 -29.90 7.82 -7.55
N LEU A 461 -29.65 6.57 -7.95
CA LEU A 461 -29.09 6.26 -9.27
C LEU A 461 -30.00 6.76 -10.41
N ASP A 462 -31.33 6.66 -10.22
CA ASP A 462 -32.33 7.12 -11.19
C ASP A 462 -32.33 8.65 -11.37
N GLY A 463 -31.80 9.39 -10.38
CA GLY A 463 -31.65 10.85 -10.42
C GLY A 463 -30.42 11.34 -11.20
N LEU A 464 -29.53 10.43 -11.63
CA LEU A 464 -28.34 10.79 -12.39
C LEU A 464 -28.61 10.83 -13.89
N ASN A 465 -28.30 11.95 -14.52
CA ASN A 465 -28.24 12.06 -15.96
C ASN A 465 -26.83 12.41 -16.44
N LEU A 466 -26.08 11.41 -16.90
CA LEU A 466 -24.71 11.56 -17.39
C LEU A 466 -24.61 12.36 -18.71
N SER A 467 -25.73 12.69 -19.35
CA SER A 467 -25.72 13.56 -20.53
C SER A 467 -25.70 15.06 -20.19
N ASP A 468 -25.92 15.43 -18.93
CA ASP A 468 -25.90 16.82 -18.45
C ASP A 468 -24.55 17.11 -17.78
N GLU A 469 -23.66 17.78 -18.50
CA GLU A 469 -22.27 18.02 -18.04
C GLU A 469 -22.19 18.85 -16.75
N THR A 470 -23.06 19.85 -16.58
CA THR A 470 -23.01 20.75 -15.42
C THR A 470 -23.44 20.03 -14.14
N ARG A 471 -24.51 19.22 -14.21
CA ARG A 471 -24.95 18.40 -13.07
C ARG A 471 -23.98 17.25 -12.80
N THR A 472 -23.38 16.70 -13.84
CA THR A 472 -22.37 15.64 -13.71
C THR A 472 -21.13 16.15 -12.96
N GLN A 473 -20.68 17.38 -13.22
CA GLN A 473 -19.57 17.99 -12.47
C GLN A 473 -19.88 18.15 -10.98
N GLU A 474 -21.10 18.58 -10.62
CA GLU A 474 -21.52 18.69 -9.22
C GLU A 474 -21.48 17.32 -8.53
N VAL A 475 -22.11 16.29 -9.13
CA VAL A 475 -22.11 14.92 -8.61
C VAL A 475 -20.71 14.35 -8.50
N PHE A 476 -19.88 14.54 -9.53
CA PHE A 476 -18.52 14.00 -9.56
C PHE A 476 -17.64 14.66 -8.52
N SER A 477 -17.79 15.97 -8.29
CA SER A 477 -17.03 16.67 -7.25
C SER A 477 -17.27 16.10 -5.85
N ALA A 478 -18.50 15.68 -5.55
CA ALA A 478 -18.86 15.06 -4.27
C ALA A 478 -18.46 13.58 -4.20
N LEU A 479 -18.71 12.80 -5.27
CA LEU A 479 -18.38 11.37 -5.31
C LEU A 479 -16.88 11.10 -5.39
N ARG A 480 -16.09 12.04 -5.93
CA ARG A 480 -14.64 11.91 -6.11
C ARG A 480 -13.90 11.48 -4.85
N TYR A 481 -14.34 11.93 -3.69
CA TYR A 481 -13.74 11.62 -2.40
C TYR A 481 -14.63 10.74 -1.52
N SER A 482 -15.75 10.25 -2.06
CA SER A 482 -16.63 9.35 -1.33
C SER A 482 -15.92 8.03 -1.07
N LYS A 483 -15.76 7.68 0.21
CA LYS A 483 -15.22 6.38 0.62
C LYS A 483 -15.99 5.23 -0.02
N GLY A 484 -17.32 5.30 -0.06
CA GLY A 484 -18.17 4.25 -0.64
C GLY A 484 -17.92 4.04 -2.13
N ALA A 485 -17.76 5.14 -2.90
CA ALA A 485 -17.43 5.07 -4.32
C ALA A 485 -16.02 4.52 -4.56
N ILE A 486 -15.04 4.99 -3.78
CA ILE A 486 -13.64 4.54 -3.86
C ILE A 486 -13.52 3.05 -3.50
N ASP A 487 -14.14 2.61 -2.41
CA ASP A 487 -14.12 1.20 -1.98
C ASP A 487 -14.72 0.31 -3.07
N TYR A 488 -15.81 0.75 -3.70
CA TYR A 488 -16.42 0.02 -4.81
C TYR A 488 -15.49 -0.08 -6.01
N PHE A 489 -14.96 1.06 -6.46
CA PHE A 489 -14.05 1.14 -7.60
C PHE A 489 -12.83 0.23 -7.40
N LEU A 490 -12.21 0.31 -6.23
CA LEU A 490 -11.05 -0.51 -5.89
C LEU A 490 -11.39 -2.00 -5.80
N SER A 491 -12.43 -2.36 -5.06
CA SER A 491 -12.77 -3.76 -4.79
C SER A 491 -13.38 -4.50 -5.99
N ARG A 492 -14.03 -3.80 -6.92
CA ARG A 492 -14.72 -4.42 -8.07
C ARG A 492 -14.00 -4.24 -9.40
N ILE A 493 -13.22 -3.18 -9.57
CA ILE A 493 -12.61 -2.84 -10.87
C ILE A 493 -11.08 -2.95 -10.81
N VAL A 494 -10.44 -2.30 -9.83
CA VAL A 494 -8.97 -2.20 -9.79
C VAL A 494 -8.32 -3.48 -9.24
N PHE A 495 -8.59 -3.84 -7.99
CA PHE A 495 -7.91 -4.96 -7.32
C PHE A 495 -8.12 -6.31 -7.99
N PRO A 496 -9.33 -6.67 -8.48
CA PRO A 496 -9.52 -7.93 -9.20
C PRO A 496 -8.67 -8.05 -10.46
N LYS A 497 -8.31 -6.92 -11.10
CA LYS A 497 -7.45 -6.90 -12.30
C LYS A 497 -5.97 -6.81 -11.91
N ALA A 498 -5.61 -5.87 -11.05
CA ALA A 498 -4.23 -5.48 -10.81
C ALA A 498 -3.51 -6.28 -9.70
N ILE A 499 -4.24 -6.78 -8.68
CA ILE A 499 -3.62 -7.50 -7.56
C ILE A 499 -3.70 -9.00 -7.82
N LYS A 500 -2.60 -9.54 -8.34
CA LYS A 500 -2.48 -10.91 -8.80
C LYS A 500 -1.20 -11.56 -8.31
N GLU A 501 -1.25 -12.87 -8.10
CA GLU A 501 -0.09 -13.70 -7.75
C GLU A 501 0.31 -14.62 -8.89
N PHE A 502 1.59 -14.98 -8.92
CA PHE A 502 2.12 -16.04 -9.78
C PHE A 502 2.69 -17.14 -8.88
N PRO A 503 2.76 -18.39 -9.38
CA PRO A 503 3.29 -19.49 -8.58
C PRO A 503 4.79 -19.33 -8.30
N SER A 504 5.56 -18.81 -9.26
CA SER A 504 7.01 -18.74 -9.15
C SER A 504 7.59 -17.41 -9.63
N LYS A 505 8.73 -17.02 -9.04
CA LYS A 505 9.51 -15.86 -9.43
C LYS A 505 11.00 -16.18 -9.59
N LEU A 506 11.70 -15.33 -10.34
CA LEU A 506 13.15 -15.16 -10.31
C LEU A 506 13.46 -13.78 -9.75
N ALA A 507 14.53 -13.65 -8.97
CA ALA A 507 14.93 -12.37 -8.39
C ALA A 507 16.44 -12.17 -8.44
N ALA A 508 16.85 -10.91 -8.62
CA ALA A 508 18.25 -10.47 -8.63
C ALA A 508 18.36 -9.07 -7.98
N SER A 509 19.49 -8.77 -7.32
CA SER A 509 19.67 -7.53 -6.56
C SER A 509 21.10 -6.98 -6.64
N GLY A 510 21.44 -5.97 -5.82
CA GLY A 510 22.79 -5.40 -5.74
C GLY A 510 23.89 -6.43 -5.46
N TRP A 511 23.57 -7.55 -4.81
CA TRP A 511 24.50 -8.67 -4.62
C TRP A 511 25.00 -9.25 -5.94
N ASP A 512 24.15 -9.34 -6.96
CA ASP A 512 24.54 -9.84 -8.28
C ASP A 512 25.53 -8.91 -8.99
N ILE A 513 25.43 -7.60 -8.76
CA ILE A 513 26.34 -6.59 -9.34
C ILE A 513 27.70 -6.67 -8.65
N GLY A 514 27.71 -6.87 -7.33
CA GLY A 514 28.91 -6.94 -6.49
C GLY A 514 29.71 -8.24 -6.61
N ARG A 515 29.32 -9.16 -7.53
CA ARG A 515 29.99 -10.45 -7.70
C ARG A 515 31.46 -10.33 -8.07
N ILE A 516 32.23 -11.35 -7.69
CA ILE A 516 33.66 -11.44 -8.03
C ILE A 516 33.81 -11.78 -9.51
N LYS A 517 34.69 -11.03 -10.18
CA LYS A 517 35.07 -11.18 -11.59
C LYS A 517 36.60 -11.15 -11.71
N PRO A 518 37.19 -11.59 -12.85
CA PRO A 518 38.62 -11.45 -13.10
C PRO A 518 39.11 -10.00 -13.01
N TYR A 519 38.29 -9.07 -13.54
CA TYR A 519 38.49 -7.63 -13.39
C TYR A 519 37.56 -7.10 -12.28
N PRO A 520 38.13 -6.52 -11.21
CA PRO A 520 37.37 -6.15 -10.02
C PRO A 520 36.41 -5.00 -10.29
N THR A 521 35.25 -5.05 -9.64
CA THR A 521 34.27 -3.97 -9.61
C THR A 521 34.72 -2.91 -8.61
N THR A 522 34.84 -1.66 -9.05
CA THR A 522 35.21 -0.54 -8.19
C THR A 522 34.15 0.55 -8.22
N GLY A 523 34.01 1.30 -7.14
CA GLY A 523 33.00 2.35 -7.06
C GLY A 523 33.32 3.40 -6.01
N PHE A 524 32.52 4.47 -6.04
CA PHE A 524 32.57 5.51 -5.02
C PHE A 524 31.25 5.65 -4.28
N SER A 525 31.34 6.09 -3.03
CA SER A 525 30.21 6.55 -2.24
C SER A 525 30.45 7.99 -1.76
N GLY A 526 29.37 8.75 -1.61
CA GLY A 526 29.33 10.01 -0.86
C GLY A 526 29.89 9.90 0.56
N THR A 527 29.61 8.78 1.21
CA THR A 527 29.68 8.59 2.66
C THR A 527 29.97 7.13 2.99
N LYS A 528 30.21 6.82 4.27
CA LYS A 528 30.49 5.44 4.72
C LYS A 528 29.35 4.77 5.50
N ASP A 529 28.25 5.48 5.76
CA ASP A 529 27.19 4.99 6.64
C ASP A 529 26.49 3.74 6.09
N SER A 530 26.42 3.61 4.76
CA SER A 530 25.80 2.48 4.06
C SER A 530 26.73 1.26 3.88
N SER A 531 27.98 1.33 4.36
CA SER A 531 28.98 0.26 4.18
C SER A 531 28.53 -1.11 4.72
N HIS A 532 27.66 -1.11 5.74
CA HIS A 532 27.10 -2.34 6.30
C HIS A 532 26.09 -3.05 5.38
N ALA A 533 25.47 -2.30 4.46
CA ALA A 533 24.50 -2.81 3.48
C ALA A 533 25.14 -3.22 2.14
N LEU A 534 26.47 -3.07 2.00
CA LEU A 534 27.20 -3.56 0.83
C LEU A 534 27.21 -5.11 0.79
N PRO A 535 27.21 -5.72 -0.42
CA PRO A 535 27.49 -7.15 -0.58
C PRO A 535 28.81 -7.55 0.09
N LEU A 536 28.92 -8.78 0.61
CA LEU A 536 30.12 -9.22 1.34
C LEU A 536 31.41 -9.14 0.51
N GLU A 537 31.28 -9.31 -0.80
CA GLU A 537 32.40 -9.24 -1.74
C GLU A 537 32.89 -7.81 -2.00
N MET A 538 32.09 -6.78 -1.69
CA MET A 538 32.46 -5.37 -1.85
C MET A 538 33.14 -4.86 -0.57
N ARG A 539 34.41 -4.43 -0.67
CA ARG A 539 35.15 -3.90 0.49
C ARG A 539 35.20 -2.39 0.47
N GLN A 540 34.82 -1.75 1.59
CA GLN A 540 35.08 -0.32 1.78
C GLN A 540 36.58 -0.11 2.03
N ILE A 541 37.25 0.68 1.20
CA ILE A 541 38.65 1.07 1.37
C ILE A 541 38.70 2.53 1.83
N GLU A 542 39.29 2.75 2.99
CA GLU A 542 39.58 4.09 3.51
C GLU A 542 40.97 4.53 3.03
N ALA A 543 41.02 5.59 2.23
CA ALA A 543 42.28 6.22 1.88
C ALA A 543 42.76 7.08 3.07
N PRO A 544 44.01 6.95 3.56
CA PRO A 544 44.50 7.70 4.74
C PRO A 544 44.34 9.22 4.62
N ASN A 545 44.41 9.74 3.39
CA ASN A 545 44.25 11.16 3.09
C ASN A 545 42.80 11.66 3.20
N GLN A 546 41.82 10.79 3.46
CA GLN A 546 40.39 11.08 3.49
C GLN A 546 39.72 10.81 4.85
N GLU A 547 40.47 10.34 5.87
CA GLU A 547 39.90 10.08 7.21
C GLU A 547 39.25 11.33 7.85
N HIS A 548 39.77 12.52 7.54
CA HIS A 548 39.29 13.78 8.08
C HIS A 548 38.00 14.31 7.42
N THR A 549 37.59 13.74 6.28
CA THR A 549 36.50 14.25 5.45
C THR A 549 35.16 14.27 6.18
N ASP A 550 34.80 13.18 6.86
CA ASP A 550 33.54 13.09 7.62
C ASP A 550 33.50 14.12 8.75
N ALA A 551 34.62 14.27 9.46
CA ALA A 551 34.75 15.22 10.56
C ALA A 551 34.67 16.67 10.06
N MET A 552 35.22 16.97 8.88
CA MET A 552 35.16 18.30 8.28
C MET A 552 33.73 18.70 7.93
N VAL A 553 32.94 17.80 7.34
CA VAL A 553 31.52 18.09 7.00
C VAL A 553 30.71 18.38 8.27
N LEU A 554 30.87 17.56 9.31
CA LEU A 554 30.21 17.79 10.60
C LEU A 554 30.68 19.08 11.27
N SER A 555 31.98 19.38 11.22
CA SER A 555 32.54 20.64 11.76
C SER A 555 31.95 21.86 11.07
N ASN A 556 31.72 21.80 9.75
CA ASN A 556 31.10 22.90 9.00
C ASN A 556 29.62 23.08 9.38
N MET A 557 28.90 22.00 9.67
CA MET A 557 27.52 22.06 10.17
C MET A 557 27.44 22.60 11.59
N LEU A 558 28.41 22.29 12.45
CA LEU A 558 28.51 22.76 13.83
C LEU A 558 29.07 24.19 13.98
N ALA A 559 29.43 24.85 12.88
CA ALA A 559 29.98 26.21 12.91
C ALA A 559 29.02 27.21 13.57
N GLU A 560 29.55 28.17 14.33
CA GLU A 560 28.76 29.15 15.13
C GLU A 560 27.76 29.99 14.31
N GLY A 561 27.98 30.14 13.00
CA GLY A 561 27.07 30.84 12.10
C GLY A 561 25.78 30.07 11.77
N ASN A 562 25.70 28.79 12.14
CA ASN A 562 24.54 27.94 11.93
C ASN A 562 23.68 27.85 13.19
N ASN A 563 22.37 27.83 13.03
CA ASN A 563 21.45 27.89 14.17
C ASN A 563 20.18 27.05 13.91
N VAL A 564 19.37 26.92 14.97
CA VAL A 564 18.14 26.14 14.97
C VAL A 564 16.94 27.07 15.16
N VAL A 565 15.83 26.78 14.49
CA VAL A 565 14.53 27.43 14.70
C VAL A 565 13.46 26.36 14.85
N LEU A 566 12.73 26.41 15.95
CA LEU A 566 11.58 25.55 16.20
C LEU A 566 10.34 26.18 15.54
N LEU A 567 9.65 25.43 14.68
CA LEU A 567 8.46 25.93 14.01
C LEU A 567 7.28 26.08 15.00
N SER A 568 7.26 25.29 16.06
CA SER A 568 6.30 25.37 17.18
C SER A 568 6.35 26.73 17.87
N GLU A 569 7.53 27.26 18.14
CA GLU A 569 7.74 28.59 18.76
C GLU A 569 7.26 29.74 17.86
N MET A 570 7.20 29.52 16.55
CA MET A 570 6.68 30.45 15.56
C MET A 570 5.14 30.39 15.44
N GLY A 571 4.47 29.64 16.31
CA GLY A 571 3.01 29.49 16.35
C GLY A 571 2.47 28.34 15.49
N HIS A 572 3.34 27.46 14.99
CA HIS A 572 2.95 26.33 14.15
C HIS A 572 2.89 25.04 14.97
N ASN A 573 1.73 24.79 15.60
CA ASN A 573 1.44 23.55 16.32
C ASN A 573 0.67 22.60 15.38
N GLY A 574 1.23 21.43 15.09
CA GLY A 574 0.65 20.43 14.17
C GLY A 574 1.26 20.43 12.75
N PRO A 575 0.55 19.87 11.74
CA PRO A 575 1.05 19.80 10.38
C PRO A 575 1.26 21.20 9.79
N CYS A 576 2.53 21.58 9.62
CA CYS A 576 2.91 22.89 9.08
C CYS A 576 2.64 22.92 7.57
N LEU A 577 1.65 23.72 7.15
CA LEU A 577 1.43 23.99 5.73
C LEU A 577 2.67 24.69 5.15
N GLY A 578 3.09 24.34 3.93
CA GLY A 578 4.16 25.01 3.20
C GLY A 578 4.01 26.53 3.14
N SER A 579 2.79 27.05 2.98
CA SER A 579 2.53 28.50 3.04
C SER A 579 2.90 29.14 4.39
N GLN A 580 2.76 28.40 5.49
CA GLN A 580 3.15 28.83 6.83
C GLN A 580 4.67 28.76 7.00
N LEU A 581 5.30 27.69 6.52
CA LEU A 581 6.76 27.53 6.51
C LEU A 581 7.44 28.68 5.74
N ILE A 582 6.95 29.03 4.55
CA ILE A 582 7.50 30.14 3.74
C ILE A 582 7.40 31.46 4.52
N LYS A 583 6.27 31.74 5.18
CA LYS A 583 6.11 32.94 6.01
C LYS A 583 7.10 32.98 7.17
N ALA A 584 7.31 31.86 7.85
CA ALA A 584 8.30 31.75 8.92
C ALA A 584 9.72 32.03 8.40
N ILE A 585 10.07 31.49 7.23
CA ILE A 585 11.38 31.69 6.59
C ILE A 585 11.61 33.15 6.18
N VAL A 586 10.61 33.81 5.59
CA VAL A 586 10.69 35.25 5.22
C VAL A 586 10.90 36.14 6.44
N GLY A 587 10.34 35.76 7.59
CA GLY A 587 10.51 36.47 8.87
C GLY A 587 11.92 36.36 9.47
N MET A 588 12.76 35.44 9.01
CA MET A 588 14.06 35.19 9.64
C MET A 588 15.07 36.32 9.40
N ARG A 589 15.96 36.53 10.38
CA ARG A 589 17.10 37.46 10.29
C ARG A 589 18.37 36.74 10.76
N PRO A 590 19.50 36.80 10.01
CA PRO A 590 19.68 37.34 8.64
C PRO A 590 18.78 36.68 7.59
N GLY A 591 18.47 37.35 6.49
CA GLY A 591 17.53 36.84 5.47
C GLY A 591 18.00 35.52 4.84
N VAL A 592 17.04 34.63 4.57
CA VAL A 592 17.27 33.34 3.90
C VAL A 592 17.13 33.52 2.39
N ARG A 593 18.08 32.96 1.61
CA ARG A 593 18.09 33.02 0.14
C ARG A 593 17.87 31.66 -0.52
N VAL A 594 18.07 30.58 0.23
CA VAL A 594 17.96 29.21 -0.27
C VAL A 594 17.06 28.41 0.67
N ILE A 595 16.13 27.62 0.13
CA ILE A 595 15.39 26.62 0.89
C ILE A 595 15.83 25.25 0.40
N LEU A 596 16.29 24.42 1.33
CA LEU A 596 16.65 23.03 1.13
C LEU A 596 15.60 22.17 1.83
N ASP A 597 14.60 21.70 1.09
CA ASP A 597 13.48 20.94 1.65
C ASP A 597 13.81 19.43 1.80
N VAL A 598 14.84 19.13 2.59
CA VAL A 598 15.34 17.76 2.82
C VAL A 598 14.26 16.88 3.46
N GLY A 599 13.49 17.46 4.38
CA GLY A 599 12.42 16.80 5.12
C GLY A 599 11.13 16.59 4.34
N ALA A 600 11.02 17.10 3.10
CA ALA A 600 9.77 17.16 2.33
C ALA A 600 8.60 17.74 3.16
N GLN A 601 8.80 18.91 3.75
CA GLN A 601 7.82 19.54 4.64
C GLN A 601 6.76 20.34 3.88
N VAL A 602 7.07 20.86 2.69
CA VAL A 602 6.06 21.49 1.85
C VAL A 602 5.35 20.39 1.09
N LEU A 603 4.12 20.00 1.45
CA LEU A 603 3.44 18.86 0.80
C LEU A 603 2.39 19.28 -0.24
N GLU A 604 1.71 20.39 0.00
CA GLU A 604 0.51 20.82 -0.71
C GLU A 604 0.77 21.77 -1.89
N MET A 605 2.02 22.24 -2.05
CA MET A 605 2.43 23.17 -3.12
C MET A 605 3.39 22.49 -4.11
N SER A 606 3.28 22.82 -5.39
CA SER A 606 4.29 22.50 -6.41
C SER A 606 5.55 23.35 -6.21
N ASN A 607 6.68 22.94 -6.80
CA ASN A 607 7.93 23.69 -6.72
C ASN A 607 7.77 25.12 -7.24
N GLU A 608 7.01 25.28 -8.33
CA GLU A 608 6.64 26.58 -8.88
C GLU A 608 5.82 27.40 -7.88
N GLN A 609 4.79 26.80 -7.27
CA GLN A 609 3.94 27.50 -6.30
C GLN A 609 4.75 27.98 -5.09
N VAL A 610 5.73 27.20 -4.64
CA VAL A 610 6.63 27.60 -3.55
C VAL A 610 7.48 28.79 -3.95
N ALA A 611 8.14 28.72 -5.12
CA ALA A 611 8.99 29.80 -5.63
C ALA A 611 8.18 31.10 -5.82
N GLN A 612 6.99 31.00 -6.40
CA GLN A 612 6.09 32.13 -6.61
C GLN A 612 5.62 32.75 -5.29
N ALA A 613 5.09 31.94 -4.37
CA ALA A 613 4.62 32.43 -3.08
C ALA A 613 5.76 33.05 -2.25
N TRP A 614 6.96 32.49 -2.31
CA TRP A 614 8.13 33.04 -1.62
C TRP A 614 8.57 34.38 -2.23
N LEU A 615 8.57 34.49 -3.55
CA LEU A 615 8.87 35.75 -4.26
C LEU A 615 7.85 36.86 -3.96
N GLU A 616 6.56 36.51 -3.88
CA GLU A 616 5.46 37.43 -3.55
C GLU A 616 5.53 37.93 -2.11
N LEU A 617 5.90 37.07 -1.16
CA LEU A 617 6.05 37.44 0.25
C LEU A 617 7.33 38.24 0.53
N THR A 618 8.28 38.27 -0.39
CA THR A 618 9.56 38.98 -0.23
C THR A 618 9.44 40.44 -0.67
N GLU A 619 9.73 41.38 0.23
CA GLU A 619 9.64 42.82 -0.02
C GLU A 619 10.53 43.29 -1.20
N ASN A 620 10.09 44.30 -1.95
CA ASN A 620 10.82 44.84 -3.11
C ASN A 620 12.17 45.50 -2.76
N HIS A 621 12.45 45.73 -1.47
CA HIS A 621 13.67 46.41 -1.00
C HIS A 621 14.91 45.50 -0.91
N ASP A 622 14.76 44.17 -1.06
CA ASP A 622 15.83 43.18 -0.87
C ASP A 622 16.69 42.90 -2.12
N LYS A 623 16.59 43.72 -3.18
CA LYS A 623 17.24 43.47 -4.50
C LYS A 623 16.90 42.09 -5.10
N THR A 624 15.80 41.47 -4.66
CA THR A 624 15.33 40.17 -5.15
C THR A 624 14.46 40.38 -6.39
N GLU A 625 14.86 39.82 -7.52
CA GLU A 625 14.19 40.02 -8.82
C GLU A 625 13.51 38.75 -9.35
N ALA A 626 13.97 37.57 -8.93
CA ALA A 626 13.46 36.30 -9.41
C ALA A 626 13.55 35.18 -8.36
N ALA A 627 12.88 34.06 -8.63
CA ALA A 627 13.01 32.81 -7.90
C ALA A 627 13.35 31.66 -8.84
N LEU A 628 14.21 30.75 -8.39
CA LEU A 628 14.68 29.57 -9.10
C LEU A 628 14.05 28.34 -8.47
N PHE A 629 13.52 27.45 -9.32
CA PHE A 629 13.02 26.14 -8.92
C PHE A 629 13.30 25.11 -10.01
N CYS A 630 13.10 23.84 -9.71
CA CYS A 630 13.17 22.77 -10.70
C CYS A 630 11.75 22.36 -11.12
N ASP A 631 11.51 22.31 -12.43
CA ASP A 631 10.21 21.97 -13.02
C ASP A 631 9.97 20.44 -13.09
N GLU A 632 8.90 20.03 -13.76
CA GLU A 632 8.54 18.61 -13.91
C GLU A 632 9.45 17.84 -14.88
N ASP A 633 10.21 18.55 -15.74
CA ASP A 633 11.13 17.98 -16.72
C ASP A 633 12.57 17.83 -16.18
N ASP A 634 12.76 18.07 -14.87
CA ASP A 634 14.05 18.10 -14.17
C ASP A 634 15.00 19.21 -14.66
N GLU A 635 14.47 20.30 -15.23
CA GLU A 635 15.26 21.48 -15.61
C GLU A 635 15.09 22.61 -14.58
N PHE A 636 16.14 23.40 -14.39
CA PHE A 636 16.11 24.58 -13.54
C PHE A 636 15.46 25.74 -14.30
N VAL A 637 14.37 26.26 -13.76
CA VAL A 637 13.57 27.35 -14.34
C VAL A 637 13.55 28.54 -13.40
N VAL A 638 13.72 29.72 -13.97
CA VAL A 638 13.66 31.01 -13.27
C VAL A 638 12.27 31.61 -13.51
N ILE A 639 11.63 32.11 -12.45
CA ILE A 639 10.41 32.92 -12.50
C ILE A 639 10.68 34.33 -11.97
N ASP A 640 10.42 35.35 -12.78
CA ASP A 640 10.60 36.75 -12.39
C ASP A 640 9.37 37.32 -11.65
N ARG A 641 9.49 38.54 -11.10
CA ARG A 641 8.36 39.23 -10.43
C ARG A 641 7.16 39.54 -11.35
N ARG A 642 7.29 39.38 -12.66
CA ARG A 642 6.20 39.57 -13.65
C ARG A 642 5.54 38.23 -14.00
N GLY A 643 6.03 37.11 -13.46
CA GLY A 643 5.57 35.76 -13.76
C GLY A 643 6.15 35.16 -15.05
N HIS A 644 7.17 35.79 -15.65
CA HIS A 644 7.84 35.24 -16.82
C HIS A 644 8.75 34.08 -16.43
N LYS A 645 8.69 32.99 -17.18
CA LYS A 645 9.44 31.75 -16.93
C LYS A 645 10.41 31.46 -18.06
N GLU A 646 11.65 31.15 -17.71
CA GLU A 646 12.67 30.73 -18.69
C GLU A 646 13.67 29.73 -18.08
N PRO A 647 14.29 28.84 -18.88
CA PRO A 647 15.34 27.95 -18.42
C PRO A 647 16.57 28.73 -17.91
N LEU A 648 17.15 28.30 -16.78
CA LEU A 648 18.30 28.96 -16.16
C LEU A 648 19.47 29.08 -17.14
N LYS A 649 19.77 28.04 -17.93
CA LYS A 649 20.90 28.01 -18.87
C LYS A 649 20.85 29.15 -19.91
N THR A 650 19.66 29.62 -20.27
CA THR A 650 19.46 30.70 -21.24
C THR A 650 19.16 32.06 -20.61
N SER A 651 18.89 32.08 -19.31
CA SER A 651 18.50 33.27 -18.55
C SER A 651 19.70 34.17 -18.21
N PRO A 652 19.55 35.50 -18.19
CA PRO A 652 20.56 36.40 -17.61
C PRO A 652 20.87 36.07 -16.13
N PHE A 653 19.90 35.50 -15.40
CA PHE A 653 20.07 35.12 -14.00
C PHE A 653 21.07 33.98 -13.77
N ALA A 654 21.48 33.23 -14.80
CA ALA A 654 22.55 32.23 -14.72
C ALA A 654 23.85 32.76 -14.11
N LYS A 655 24.13 34.06 -14.32
CA LYS A 655 25.32 34.75 -13.81
C LYS A 655 25.01 35.68 -12.63
N GLN A 656 23.75 35.77 -12.20
CA GLN A 656 23.25 36.73 -11.20
C GLN A 656 22.37 36.02 -10.16
N LEU A 657 22.84 34.88 -9.65
CA LEU A 657 22.14 34.10 -8.63
C LEU A 657 22.01 34.85 -7.29
N ASP A 658 22.76 35.94 -7.09
CA ASP A 658 22.63 36.86 -5.95
C ASP A 658 21.31 37.63 -5.92
N LEU A 659 20.64 37.79 -7.07
CA LEU A 659 19.32 38.42 -7.20
C LEU A 659 18.15 37.42 -7.05
N CYS A 660 18.45 36.13 -6.90
CA CYS A 660 17.47 35.05 -6.94
C CYS A 660 17.20 34.43 -5.56
N LEU A 661 15.94 34.06 -5.30
CA LEU A 661 15.59 33.07 -4.29
C LEU A 661 15.73 31.67 -4.89
N ILE A 662 16.16 30.68 -4.13
CA ILE A 662 16.43 29.33 -4.68
C ILE A 662 15.71 28.29 -3.84
N PHE A 663 14.75 27.59 -4.46
CA PHE A 663 14.05 26.48 -3.84
C PHE A 663 14.56 25.16 -4.41
N MET A 664 15.10 24.30 -3.52
CA MET A 664 15.44 22.91 -3.84
C MET A 664 14.55 21.99 -3.03
N ASP A 665 13.75 21.17 -3.72
CA ASP A 665 12.95 20.15 -3.06
C ASP A 665 13.81 18.95 -2.62
N GLN A 666 13.18 17.97 -1.98
CA GLN A 666 13.87 16.78 -1.47
C GLN A 666 14.67 16.05 -2.56
N ALA A 667 14.12 15.85 -3.76
CA ALA A 667 14.79 15.07 -4.80
C ALA A 667 16.01 15.81 -5.36
N ARG A 668 15.88 17.12 -5.57
CA ARG A 668 16.91 17.98 -6.15
C ARG A 668 17.87 18.56 -5.09
N CYS A 669 17.76 18.16 -3.82
CA CYS A 669 18.84 18.30 -2.85
C CYS A 669 20.02 17.34 -3.14
N PHE A 670 19.82 16.34 -4.01
CA PHE A 670 20.80 15.33 -4.39
C PHE A 670 21.09 15.41 -5.90
N GLY A 671 22.36 15.30 -6.30
CA GLY A 671 22.78 15.25 -7.72
C GLY A 671 22.92 16.58 -8.49
N THR A 672 22.34 17.68 -8.03
CA THR A 672 22.43 19.00 -8.69
C THR A 672 23.57 19.87 -8.13
N ASP A 673 24.20 20.67 -9.01
CA ASP A 673 25.30 21.57 -8.63
C ASP A 673 25.00 23.00 -9.12
N LEU A 674 24.76 23.91 -8.17
CA LEU A 674 24.54 25.33 -8.41
C LEU A 674 25.61 26.16 -7.68
N GLN A 675 26.20 27.13 -8.37
CA GLN A 675 27.22 28.01 -7.79
C GLN A 675 26.56 29.13 -7.00
N LEU A 676 26.28 28.86 -5.72
CA LEU A 676 25.61 29.80 -4.83
C LEU A 676 26.55 30.95 -4.38
N PRO A 677 26.04 32.19 -4.22
CA PRO A 677 26.81 33.31 -3.68
C PRO A 677 27.42 33.05 -2.30
N LEU A 678 28.53 33.74 -1.99
CA LEU A 678 29.29 33.58 -0.74
C LEU A 678 28.48 33.95 0.52
N SER A 679 27.56 34.90 0.42
CA SER A 679 26.74 35.38 1.55
C SER A 679 25.40 34.66 1.70
N SER A 680 25.17 33.59 0.94
CA SER A 680 23.90 32.87 0.97
C SER A 680 23.69 32.14 2.30
N ARG A 681 22.50 32.33 2.89
CA ARG A 681 21.98 31.55 4.02
C ARG A 681 20.86 30.64 3.55
N ALA A 682 20.90 29.37 3.95
CA ALA A 682 19.89 28.38 3.59
C ALA A 682 19.01 27.96 4.78
N ALA A 683 17.70 27.85 4.58
CA ALA A 683 16.80 27.17 5.49
C ALA A 683 16.73 25.68 5.14
N VAL A 684 17.08 24.82 6.08
CA VAL A 684 17.10 23.36 5.92
C VAL A 684 15.90 22.79 6.67
N THR A 685 14.96 22.18 5.97
CA THR A 685 13.82 21.53 6.62
C THR A 685 14.21 20.12 7.09
N LEU A 686 13.73 19.73 8.27
CA LEU A 686 13.89 18.37 8.78
C LEU A 686 12.60 17.57 8.64
N GLY A 687 12.71 16.26 8.47
CA GLY A 687 11.56 15.35 8.43
C GLY A 687 11.93 13.96 8.91
N ALA A 688 10.94 13.14 9.26
CA ALA A 688 11.18 11.77 9.70
C ALA A 688 12.04 11.00 8.67
N LYS A 689 12.92 10.11 9.14
CA LYS A 689 13.83 9.31 8.30
C LYS A 689 14.89 10.13 7.55
N THR A 690 15.16 11.36 7.99
CA THR A 690 16.31 12.13 7.49
C THR A 690 17.58 11.61 8.17
N THR A 691 18.26 10.69 7.51
CA THR A 691 19.57 10.14 7.91
C THR A 691 20.65 11.23 7.92
N LYS A 692 21.71 11.05 8.72
CA LYS A 692 22.90 11.94 8.73
C LYS A 692 23.38 12.25 7.32
N ASP A 693 23.52 11.22 6.49
CA ASP A 693 24.03 11.39 5.14
C ASP A 693 23.16 12.33 4.33
N LYS A 694 21.87 12.03 4.14
CA LYS A 694 20.94 12.92 3.44
C LYS A 694 21.01 14.37 3.93
N LEU A 695 21.06 14.57 5.24
CA LEU A 695 21.18 15.90 5.84
C LEU A 695 22.49 16.59 5.43
N ALA A 696 23.62 15.90 5.58
CA ALA A 696 24.94 16.38 5.22
C ALA A 696 25.06 16.68 3.71
N GLN A 697 24.56 15.79 2.85
CA GLN A 697 24.60 15.95 1.39
C GLN A 697 23.84 17.20 0.93
N ALA A 698 22.69 17.46 1.57
CA ALA A 698 21.88 18.64 1.33
C ALA A 698 22.55 19.92 1.86
N CYS A 699 23.04 19.93 3.09
CA CYS A 699 23.78 21.08 3.64
C CYS A 699 25.01 21.41 2.77
N MET A 700 25.70 20.40 2.23
CA MET A 700 26.85 20.57 1.34
C MET A 700 26.49 21.03 -0.08
N ARG A 701 25.20 21.28 -0.41
CA ARG A 701 24.83 22.12 -1.57
C ARG A 701 25.30 23.57 -1.36
N MET A 702 25.41 24.00 -0.09
CA MET A 702 26.16 25.19 0.29
C MET A 702 27.66 24.86 0.23
N ARG A 703 28.24 24.84 -0.98
CA ARG A 703 29.64 24.41 -1.23
C ARG A 703 30.69 25.18 -0.42
N LYS A 704 30.36 26.37 0.07
CA LYS A 704 31.21 27.21 0.92
C LYS A 704 30.66 27.31 2.36
N LEU A 705 29.95 26.28 2.84
CA LEU A 705 29.48 26.16 4.23
C LEU A 705 30.66 26.22 5.19
N GLY A 706 30.58 27.09 6.21
CA GLY A 706 31.69 27.37 7.12
C GLY A 706 32.75 28.32 6.54
N ALA A 707 32.63 28.72 5.27
CA ALA A 707 33.48 29.66 4.57
C ALA A 707 32.65 30.79 3.91
N GLY A 708 31.74 31.38 4.69
CA GLY A 708 30.85 32.48 4.30
C GLY A 708 29.37 32.08 4.23
N GLN A 709 29.08 30.90 3.68
CA GLN A 709 27.71 30.39 3.62
C GLN A 709 27.30 29.74 4.95
N THR A 710 26.03 29.89 5.33
CA THR A 710 25.47 29.37 6.59
C THR A 710 24.13 28.67 6.38
N VAL A 711 23.72 27.88 7.36
CA VAL A 711 22.42 27.19 7.38
C VAL A 711 21.63 27.50 8.64
N VAL A 712 20.31 27.49 8.53
CA VAL A 712 19.38 27.47 9.66
C VAL A 712 18.50 26.22 9.56
N PHE A 713 18.49 25.40 10.61
CA PHE A 713 17.68 24.19 10.65
C PHE A 713 16.27 24.54 11.14
N CYS A 714 15.27 24.28 10.31
CA CYS A 714 13.86 24.43 10.64
C CYS A 714 13.33 23.09 11.17
N VAL A 715 12.97 23.06 12.45
CA VAL A 715 12.54 21.84 13.16
C VAL A 715 11.02 21.84 13.33
N PRO A 716 10.28 20.97 12.61
CA PRO A 716 8.85 20.76 12.86
C PRO A 716 8.60 20.10 14.21
N GLN A 717 7.39 20.26 14.75
CA GLN A 717 7.01 19.72 16.06
C GLN A 717 7.24 18.20 16.18
N GLU A 718 6.98 17.43 15.13
CA GLU A 718 7.30 16.00 15.10
C GLU A 718 8.78 15.73 15.39
N ILE A 719 9.67 16.45 14.72
CA ILE A 719 11.11 16.23 14.82
C ILE A 719 11.65 16.76 16.14
N GLU A 720 11.09 17.86 16.64
CA GLU A 720 11.37 18.35 17.98
C GLU A 720 11.13 17.25 19.04
N MET A 721 9.98 16.55 18.98
CA MET A 721 9.69 15.48 19.93
C MET A 721 10.71 14.33 19.85
N ARG A 722 11.05 13.88 18.64
CA ARG A 722 12.05 12.82 18.44
C ARG A 722 13.45 13.21 18.89
N ILE A 723 13.83 14.48 18.72
CA ILE A 723 15.09 15.00 19.24
C ILE A 723 15.06 15.01 20.78
N ARG A 724 13.93 15.39 21.39
CA ARG A 724 13.76 15.43 22.85
C ARG A 724 13.67 14.04 23.53
N GLU A 725 13.40 12.97 22.78
CA GLU A 725 13.52 11.58 23.27
C GLU A 725 14.97 11.18 23.61
N GLN A 726 15.95 12.02 23.28
CA GLN A 726 17.34 11.79 23.67
C GLN A 726 17.53 11.92 25.18
N PRO A 727 18.09 10.91 25.89
CA PRO A 727 18.17 10.89 27.35
C PRO A 727 18.90 12.07 27.99
N TRP A 728 19.81 12.71 27.24
CA TRP A 728 20.64 13.81 27.71
C TRP A 728 20.00 15.19 27.51
N LEU A 729 18.91 15.31 26.75
CA LEU A 729 18.44 16.61 26.26
C LEU A 729 17.52 17.38 27.22
N GLY A 730 16.90 16.70 28.19
CA GLY A 730 16.03 17.34 29.18
C GLY A 730 15.06 18.37 28.58
N SER A 731 14.90 19.51 29.25
CA SER A 731 14.08 20.64 28.79
C SER A 731 14.90 21.80 28.20
N GLY A 732 16.14 21.56 27.76
CA GLY A 732 17.02 22.60 27.22
C GLY A 732 16.62 23.06 25.81
N PRO A 733 17.26 24.14 25.30
CA PRO A 733 17.15 24.52 23.89
C PRO A 733 17.77 23.43 22.99
N ILE A 734 17.22 23.24 21.79
CA ILE A 734 17.75 22.30 20.81
C ILE A 734 18.89 22.97 20.04
N GLU A 735 20.05 22.35 20.02
CA GLU A 735 21.23 22.79 19.29
C GLU A 735 21.45 21.95 18.02
N VAL A 736 22.39 22.38 17.17
CA VAL A 736 22.74 21.67 15.93
C VAL A 736 23.34 20.28 16.23
N SER A 737 24.08 20.15 17.34
CA SER A 737 24.61 18.88 17.85
C SER A 737 23.51 17.85 18.08
N ASP A 738 22.36 18.26 18.62
CA ASP A 738 21.25 17.37 18.94
C ASP A 738 20.53 16.87 17.69
N ILE A 739 20.40 17.75 16.69
CA ILE A 739 19.90 17.41 15.35
C ILE A 739 20.82 16.38 14.70
N LEU A 740 22.14 16.58 14.78
CA LEU A 740 23.11 15.63 14.24
C LEU A 740 23.01 14.27 14.94
N CYS A 741 22.97 14.25 16.27
CA CYS A 741 22.76 13.04 17.06
C CYS A 741 21.45 12.31 16.67
N TRP A 742 20.37 13.06 16.46
CA TRP A 742 19.09 12.49 16.01
C TRP A 742 19.22 11.90 14.60
N SER A 743 19.83 12.61 13.66
CA SER A 743 20.02 12.13 12.29
C SER A 743 20.91 10.87 12.21
N ILE A 744 21.88 10.73 13.13
CA ILE A 744 22.71 9.52 13.27
C ILE A 744 21.88 8.35 13.79
N ARG A 745 20.99 8.58 14.76
CA ARG A 745 20.04 7.55 15.21
C ARG A 745 19.09 7.14 14.09
N GLU A 746 18.61 8.07 13.28
CA GLU A 746 17.80 7.76 12.10
C GLU A 746 18.60 6.93 11.07
N THR A 747 19.89 7.22 10.86
CA THR A 747 20.79 6.35 10.05
C THR A 747 20.87 4.94 10.64
N TRP A 748 21.04 4.79 11.95
CA TRP A 748 21.10 3.48 12.60
C TRP A 748 19.79 2.70 12.40
N THR A 749 18.66 3.36 12.59
CA THR A 749 17.33 2.77 12.37
C THR A 749 17.13 2.34 10.93
N ASP A 750 17.49 3.17 9.93
CA ASP A 750 17.40 2.80 8.50
C ASP A 750 18.32 1.61 8.17
N CYS A 751 19.54 1.56 8.73
CA CYS A 751 20.44 0.42 8.58
C CYS A 751 19.86 -0.87 9.19
N GLN A 752 19.36 -0.83 10.42
CA GLN A 752 18.75 -2.00 11.08
C GLN A 752 17.59 -2.57 10.26
N GLN A 753 16.79 -1.67 9.70
CA GLN A 753 15.70 -1.95 8.80
C GLN A 753 16.17 -2.63 7.49
N LEU A 754 17.23 -2.11 6.87
CA LEU A 754 17.80 -2.63 5.62
C LEU A 754 18.49 -3.99 5.73
N ILE A 755 19.14 -4.27 6.87
CA ILE A 755 19.93 -5.50 7.05
C ILE A 755 19.07 -6.76 6.96
N GLY A 756 17.78 -6.69 7.31
CA GLY A 756 16.86 -7.81 7.13
C GLY A 756 16.67 -8.18 5.66
N VAL A 757 16.42 -7.18 4.81
CA VAL A 757 16.26 -7.38 3.35
C VAL A 757 17.57 -7.82 2.72
N TRP A 758 18.68 -7.17 3.10
CA TRP A 758 20.04 -7.53 2.67
C TRP A 758 20.35 -9.00 2.94
N ALA A 759 19.97 -9.54 4.11
CA ALA A 759 20.24 -10.91 4.48
C ALA A 759 19.44 -11.94 3.65
N VAL A 760 18.18 -11.65 3.36
CA VAL A 760 17.34 -12.51 2.48
C VAL A 760 17.94 -12.56 1.07
N GLN A 761 18.31 -11.40 0.53
CA GLN A 761 18.97 -11.28 -0.77
C GLN A 761 20.33 -12.00 -0.80
N GLY A 762 21.14 -11.86 0.25
CA GLY A 762 22.44 -12.52 0.36
C GLY A 762 22.33 -14.05 0.39
N LYS A 763 21.38 -14.60 1.16
CA LYS A 763 21.10 -16.05 1.18
C LYS A 763 20.69 -16.56 -0.21
N ARG A 764 19.83 -15.81 -0.91
CA ARG A 764 19.46 -16.12 -2.31
C ARG A 764 20.68 -16.11 -3.22
N TYR A 765 21.48 -15.06 -3.16
CA TYR A 765 22.67 -14.91 -3.99
C TYR A 765 23.65 -16.09 -3.80
N GLU A 766 23.91 -16.50 -2.55
CA GLU A 766 24.76 -17.66 -2.25
C GLU A 766 24.23 -18.97 -2.87
N ARG A 767 22.92 -19.21 -2.79
CA ARG A 767 22.28 -20.35 -3.48
C ARG A 767 22.49 -20.25 -4.99
N GLN A 768 22.21 -19.09 -5.59
CA GLN A 768 22.36 -18.88 -7.03
C GLN A 768 23.81 -19.00 -7.49
N ARG A 769 24.79 -18.62 -6.66
CA ARG A 769 26.23 -18.75 -6.94
C ARG A 769 26.64 -20.20 -7.18
N ILE A 770 26.10 -21.14 -6.39
CA ILE A 770 26.32 -22.59 -6.57
C ILE A 770 25.74 -23.06 -7.90
N LEU A 771 24.51 -22.64 -8.22
CA LEU A 771 23.84 -23.00 -9.47
C LEU A 771 24.59 -22.45 -10.69
N TRP A 772 25.09 -21.22 -10.62
CA TRP A 772 25.96 -20.63 -11.65
C TRP A 772 27.26 -21.42 -11.79
N GLY A 773 27.85 -21.90 -10.68
CA GLY A 773 29.02 -22.78 -10.71
C GLY A 773 28.77 -24.10 -11.46
N GLN A 774 27.58 -24.68 -11.31
CA GLN A 774 27.16 -25.90 -12.02
C GLN A 774 26.90 -25.67 -13.52
N SER A 775 26.68 -24.42 -13.94
CA SER A 775 26.37 -24.05 -15.33
C SER A 775 27.61 -23.77 -16.21
N ARG A 776 28.83 -23.92 -15.68
CA ARG A 776 30.06 -23.60 -16.42
C ARG A 776 30.58 -24.82 -17.19
N ASP A 777 30.75 -24.63 -18.49
CA ASP A 777 31.44 -25.57 -19.40
C ASP A 777 32.51 -24.80 -20.19
N ASP A 778 33.79 -25.14 -20.01
CA ASP A 778 34.95 -24.53 -20.68
C ASP A 778 34.91 -22.98 -20.75
N GLU A 779 34.74 -22.35 -19.57
CA GLU A 779 34.59 -20.88 -19.36
C GLU A 779 33.33 -20.23 -19.96
N ARG A 780 32.40 -21.02 -20.53
CA ARG A 780 31.11 -20.55 -21.05
C ARG A 780 29.96 -20.93 -20.12
N LEU A 781 28.94 -20.08 -20.07
CA LEU A 781 27.70 -20.38 -19.38
C LEU A 781 26.77 -21.22 -20.27
N CYS A 782 26.37 -22.39 -19.77
CA CYS A 782 25.37 -23.26 -20.37
C CYS A 782 24.33 -23.67 -19.31
N LEU A 783 23.08 -23.28 -19.52
CA LEU A 783 21.97 -23.64 -18.63
C LEU A 783 21.07 -24.66 -19.31
N SER A 784 21.02 -25.87 -18.75
CA SER A 784 19.96 -26.83 -19.07
C SER A 784 18.62 -26.35 -18.46
N LYS A 785 17.50 -26.86 -18.99
CA LYS A 785 16.17 -26.54 -18.49
C LYS A 785 16.04 -26.89 -17.00
N ASP A 786 16.46 -28.09 -16.63
CA ASP A 786 16.42 -28.58 -15.24
C ASP A 786 17.24 -27.72 -14.28
N LEU A 787 18.41 -27.23 -14.73
CA LEU A 787 19.23 -26.35 -13.90
C LEU A 787 18.63 -24.94 -13.81
N ALA A 788 18.08 -24.42 -14.91
CA ALA A 788 17.40 -23.12 -14.94
C ALA A 788 16.16 -23.09 -14.03
N GLU A 789 15.38 -24.18 -13.98
CA GLU A 789 14.21 -24.29 -13.10
C GLU A 789 14.58 -24.25 -11.60
N LYS A 790 15.79 -24.67 -11.23
CA LYS A 790 16.28 -24.58 -9.83
C LYS A 790 16.54 -23.14 -9.37
N PHE A 791 16.59 -22.16 -10.27
CA PHE A 791 16.67 -20.74 -9.89
C PHE A 791 15.32 -20.17 -9.45
N LEU A 792 14.20 -20.85 -9.75
CA LEU A 792 12.87 -20.39 -9.38
C LEU A 792 12.64 -20.44 -7.87
N GLU A 793 11.88 -19.46 -7.39
CA GLU A 793 11.41 -19.33 -6.01
C GLU A 793 9.88 -19.29 -6.00
N ASN A 794 9.27 -19.74 -4.91
CA ASN A 794 7.83 -19.58 -4.71
C ASN A 794 7.51 -18.09 -4.52
N GLU A 795 6.59 -17.55 -5.32
CA GLU A 795 6.14 -16.17 -5.20
C GLU A 795 4.85 -16.07 -4.39
N ALA A 796 3.87 -16.93 -4.68
CA ALA A 796 2.63 -17.02 -3.93
C ALA A 796 2.90 -17.51 -2.50
N GLN A 797 2.52 -16.68 -1.51
CA GLN A 797 2.59 -17.01 -0.09
C GLN A 797 1.19 -17.02 0.50
N THR A 798 0.84 -18.12 1.15
CA THR A 798 -0.41 -18.26 1.90
C THR A 798 -0.45 -17.34 3.12
N LEU A 799 -1.64 -16.99 3.60
CA LEU A 799 -1.79 -16.24 4.86
C LEU A 799 -1.21 -17.00 6.05
N GLU A 800 -1.30 -18.33 6.04
CA GLU A 800 -0.70 -19.19 7.06
C GLU A 800 0.81 -19.03 7.12
N SER A 801 1.47 -19.14 5.96
CA SER A 801 2.92 -19.00 5.88
C SER A 801 3.43 -17.63 6.31
N ARG A 802 2.57 -16.60 6.20
CA ARG A 802 2.93 -15.22 6.48
C ARG A 802 2.67 -14.83 7.94
N TYR A 803 1.59 -15.33 8.55
CA TYR A 803 1.07 -14.77 9.80
C TYR A 803 0.86 -15.76 10.93
N LYS A 804 0.89 -17.07 10.68
CA LYS A 804 0.69 -18.05 11.75
C LYS A 804 1.95 -18.08 12.66
N PRO A 805 1.83 -17.86 13.99
CA PRO A 805 2.98 -17.74 14.90
C PRO A 805 3.91 -18.97 14.89
N ASP A 806 3.34 -20.18 14.87
CA ASP A 806 4.11 -21.44 14.87
C ASP A 806 4.28 -22.02 13.46
N TYR A 807 4.28 -21.19 12.42
CA TYR A 807 4.49 -21.69 11.08
C TYR A 807 5.95 -22.13 10.91
N VAL A 808 6.15 -23.44 10.85
CA VAL A 808 7.38 -24.03 10.36
C VAL A 808 7.25 -24.13 8.85
N GLU A 809 8.04 -23.35 8.12
CA GLU A 809 8.16 -23.53 6.67
C GLU A 809 8.51 -24.99 6.37
N PRO A 810 7.89 -25.62 5.35
CA PRO A 810 8.41 -26.87 4.82
C PRO A 810 9.92 -26.71 4.57
N PRO A 811 10.76 -27.74 4.80
CA PRO A 811 12.19 -27.63 4.56
C PRO A 811 12.44 -27.08 3.15
N SER A 812 12.94 -25.85 3.11
CA SER A 812 13.07 -25.02 1.92
C SER A 812 14.47 -24.45 1.94
N ILE A 813 15.30 -24.83 0.96
CA ILE A 813 16.56 -24.20 0.49
C ILE A 813 17.69 -23.96 1.51
N ALA A 814 17.40 -23.77 2.80
CA ALA A 814 18.34 -23.60 3.91
C ALA A 814 19.15 -24.86 4.22
N GLU A 815 18.75 -26.01 3.66
CA GLU A 815 19.50 -27.26 3.70
C GLU A 815 20.45 -27.43 2.49
N LEU A 816 20.48 -26.46 1.57
CA LEU A 816 21.45 -26.48 0.46
C LEU A 816 22.82 -25.98 0.95
N PRO A 817 23.92 -26.60 0.51
CA PRO A 817 25.27 -26.29 0.97
C PRO A 817 25.74 -24.92 0.43
N GLY A 818 25.39 -23.83 1.11
CA GLY A 818 26.09 -22.55 0.98
C GLY A 818 27.51 -22.65 1.51
N ASP A 819 28.39 -21.71 1.12
CA ASP A 819 29.67 -21.57 1.82
C ASP A 819 29.38 -21.25 3.29
N PRO A 820 29.73 -22.14 4.24
CA PRO A 820 29.43 -21.94 5.65
C PRO A 820 30.00 -20.62 6.18
N SER A 821 31.08 -20.11 5.56
CA SER A 821 31.72 -18.86 5.96
C SER A 821 30.90 -17.61 5.61
N ASN A 822 30.36 -17.53 4.38
CA ASN A 822 29.55 -16.37 3.96
C ASN A 822 28.20 -16.35 4.67
N LEU A 823 27.56 -17.51 4.84
CA LEU A 823 26.31 -17.61 5.60
C LEU A 823 26.51 -17.23 7.08
N ALA A 824 27.63 -17.62 7.70
CA ALA A 824 27.98 -17.22 9.05
C ALA A 824 28.14 -15.69 9.18
N GLN A 825 28.78 -15.03 8.22
CA GLN A 825 28.92 -13.56 8.21
C GLN A 825 27.58 -12.83 8.06
N ILE A 826 26.65 -13.38 7.25
CA ILE A 826 25.29 -12.83 7.14
C ILE A 826 24.58 -12.92 8.50
N VAL A 827 24.64 -14.08 9.16
CA VAL A 827 24.03 -14.30 10.48
C VAL A 827 24.66 -13.40 11.55
N GLU A 828 25.98 -13.30 11.59
CA GLU A 828 26.72 -12.42 12.51
C GLU A 828 26.29 -10.95 12.33
N ARG A 829 26.13 -10.49 11.08
CA ARG A 829 25.66 -9.13 10.81
C ARG A 829 24.22 -8.92 11.26
N CYS A 830 23.31 -9.87 11.03
CA CYS A 830 21.95 -9.79 11.56
C CYS A 830 21.92 -9.71 13.08
N GLN A 831 22.78 -10.47 13.78
CA GLN A 831 22.90 -10.43 15.24
C GLN A 831 23.41 -9.06 15.72
N LYS A 832 24.42 -8.49 15.05
CA LYS A 832 24.98 -7.17 15.39
C LYS A 832 23.94 -6.04 15.33
N PHE A 833 23.01 -6.13 14.39
CA PHE A 833 21.90 -5.17 14.22
C PHE A 833 20.62 -5.59 14.96
N HIS A 834 20.61 -6.69 15.71
CA HIS A 834 19.42 -7.20 16.43
C HIS A 834 18.19 -7.36 15.51
N VAL A 835 18.39 -7.89 14.29
CA VAL A 835 17.33 -8.00 13.28
C VAL A 835 16.67 -9.38 13.31
N GLN A 836 15.35 -9.40 13.46
CA GLN A 836 14.52 -10.57 13.16
C GLN A 836 14.08 -10.51 11.68
N ILE A 837 14.32 -11.58 10.91
CA ILE A 837 14.16 -11.59 9.45
C ILE A 837 12.71 -11.34 9.00
N GLN A 838 11.70 -11.63 9.85
CA GLN A 838 10.28 -11.55 9.50
C GLN A 838 9.78 -10.13 9.16
N THR A 839 10.37 -9.07 9.74
CA THR A 839 9.95 -7.67 9.51
C THR A 839 10.52 -7.06 8.22
N ALA A 840 11.47 -7.72 7.57
CA ALA A 840 12.16 -7.23 6.37
C ALA A 840 11.21 -7.00 5.17
N SER A 841 10.17 -7.82 5.05
CA SER A 841 9.27 -7.80 3.89
C SER A 841 8.44 -6.51 3.71
N LEU A 842 8.28 -5.69 4.77
CA LEU A 842 7.48 -4.45 4.70
C LEU A 842 8.20 -3.28 4.02
N GLN A 843 9.52 -3.35 3.95
CA GLN A 843 10.36 -2.26 3.41
C GLN A 843 10.87 -2.53 2.01
N GLU A 844 10.87 -3.80 1.63
CA GLU A 844 11.28 -4.27 0.31
C GLU A 844 10.41 -3.62 -0.78
N GLN A 845 11.08 -2.93 -1.70
CA GLN A 845 10.48 -2.45 -2.93
C GLN A 845 11.01 -3.32 -4.04
N GLN A 846 10.09 -3.81 -4.87
CA GLN A 846 10.44 -4.70 -5.95
C GLN A 846 9.99 -4.09 -7.26
N GLU A 847 10.79 -4.23 -8.29
CA GLU A 847 10.33 -3.96 -9.63
C GLU A 847 9.95 -5.27 -10.31
N ARG A 848 8.66 -5.42 -10.60
CA ARG A 848 8.07 -6.68 -11.06
C ARG A 848 7.84 -6.66 -12.56
N GLU A 849 8.33 -7.68 -13.26
CA GLU A 849 8.00 -7.95 -14.65
C GLU A 849 6.91 -9.03 -14.73
N LEU A 850 5.75 -8.64 -15.26
CA LEU A 850 4.59 -9.51 -15.47
C LEU A 850 4.75 -10.23 -16.81
N ALA A 851 4.50 -11.55 -16.83
CA ALA A 851 4.35 -12.27 -18.09
C ALA A 851 3.17 -11.68 -18.92
N PRO A 852 3.23 -11.69 -20.26
CA PRO A 852 2.19 -11.12 -21.12
C PRO A 852 0.79 -11.67 -20.78
N GLU A 853 -0.17 -10.77 -20.58
CA GLU A 853 -1.55 -11.11 -20.24
C GLU A 853 -2.27 -11.77 -21.43
N LEU A 854 -2.93 -12.90 -21.17
CA LEU A 854 -3.98 -13.46 -22.02
C LEU A 854 -5.30 -13.27 -21.26
N GLU A 855 -6.11 -12.29 -21.67
CA GLU A 855 -7.44 -12.07 -21.09
C GLU A 855 -8.36 -13.25 -21.47
N GLU A 856 -8.76 -14.06 -20.49
CA GLU A 856 -9.81 -15.08 -20.62
C GLU A 856 -11.15 -14.49 -20.11
N GLU A 857 -12.11 -14.26 -21.01
CA GLU A 857 -13.47 -13.84 -20.64
C GLU A 857 -14.27 -15.01 -20.04
N SER A 858 -14.77 -14.85 -18.80
CA SER A 858 -15.68 -15.81 -18.18
C SER A 858 -17.11 -15.63 -18.71
N GLN A 859 -17.65 -16.64 -19.39
CA GLN A 859 -19.05 -16.65 -19.84
C GLN A 859 -20.03 -16.97 -18.70
N VAL A 860 -21.10 -16.19 -18.59
CA VAL A 860 -22.19 -16.43 -17.63
C VAL A 860 -23.02 -17.62 -18.10
N GLN A 861 -23.04 -18.70 -17.32
CA GLN A 861 -23.87 -19.88 -17.59
C GLN A 861 -25.35 -19.56 -17.32
N ARG A 862 -26.20 -19.61 -18.35
CA ARG A 862 -27.64 -19.40 -18.22
C ARG A 862 -28.32 -20.62 -17.57
N VAL A 863 -29.42 -20.39 -16.85
CA VAL A 863 -30.24 -21.45 -16.24
C VAL A 863 -30.76 -22.41 -17.32
N VAL A 864 -30.77 -23.72 -17.03
CA VAL A 864 -31.20 -24.78 -17.96
C VAL A 864 -32.72 -24.79 -18.10
N ASP A 865 -33.28 -24.64 -19.31
CA ASP A 865 -34.73 -24.60 -19.57
C ASP A 865 -35.52 -25.75 -18.90
N ALA A 866 -36.62 -25.43 -18.21
CA ALA A 866 -37.54 -26.40 -17.59
C ALA A 866 -38.99 -26.25 -18.11
N THR A 867 -39.77 -27.34 -18.06
CA THR A 867 -41.18 -27.32 -18.51
C THR A 867 -42.09 -26.81 -17.39
N PRO A 868 -42.94 -25.78 -17.64
CA PRO A 868 -43.82 -25.21 -16.62
C PRO A 868 -44.93 -26.18 -16.18
N ALA A 869 -45.33 -26.09 -14.91
CA ALA A 869 -46.47 -26.84 -14.36
C ALA A 869 -47.81 -26.23 -14.81
N ASP A 870 -48.84 -27.08 -14.95
CA ASP A 870 -50.18 -26.64 -15.33
C ASP A 870 -50.93 -26.03 -14.13
N HIS A 871 -51.50 -24.84 -14.30
CA HIS A 871 -52.24 -24.16 -13.24
C HIS A 871 -53.54 -24.88 -12.85
N ARG A 872 -53.85 -24.97 -11.56
CA ARG A 872 -55.05 -25.65 -11.03
C ARG A 872 -55.66 -24.92 -9.85
N LEU A 873 -56.94 -24.58 -9.96
CA LEU A 873 -57.71 -23.97 -8.89
C LEU A 873 -58.33 -25.05 -7.98
N HIS A 874 -57.89 -25.11 -6.72
CA HIS A 874 -58.41 -26.11 -5.79
C HIS A 874 -59.75 -25.65 -5.16
N PRO A 875 -60.81 -26.49 -5.12
CA PRO A 875 -62.12 -26.09 -4.59
C PRO A 875 -62.09 -25.55 -3.15
N LYS A 876 -61.19 -26.09 -2.31
CA LYS A 876 -60.99 -25.64 -0.92
C LYS A 876 -60.43 -24.22 -0.79
N VAL A 877 -59.78 -23.68 -1.81
CA VAL A 877 -59.33 -22.28 -1.82
C VAL A 877 -60.52 -21.33 -1.97
N ARG A 878 -61.51 -21.71 -2.79
CA ARG A 878 -62.76 -20.96 -2.91
C ARG A 878 -63.57 -21.00 -1.61
N GLU A 879 -63.69 -22.18 -0.99
CA GLU A 879 -64.39 -22.34 0.30
C GLU A 879 -63.73 -21.53 1.43
N PHE A 880 -62.41 -21.40 1.42
CA PHE A 880 -61.68 -20.53 2.34
C PHE A 880 -62.02 -19.04 2.13
N ILE A 881 -62.13 -18.59 0.87
CA ILE A 881 -62.53 -17.21 0.56
C ILE A 881 -63.97 -16.93 0.98
N GLU A 882 -64.87 -17.91 0.82
CA GLU A 882 -66.29 -17.78 1.17
C GLU A 882 -66.54 -17.81 2.68
N ASN A 883 -65.75 -18.57 3.47
CA ASN A 883 -66.05 -18.81 4.89
C ASN A 883 -64.94 -18.35 5.86
N GLY A 884 -63.77 -17.92 5.36
CA GLY A 884 -62.60 -17.53 6.16
C GLY A 884 -61.96 -18.66 6.98
N CYS A 885 -62.33 -19.92 6.73
CA CYS A 885 -61.89 -21.10 7.49
C CYS A 885 -60.99 -22.02 6.64
N LEU A 886 -59.84 -22.43 7.18
CA LEU A 886 -59.08 -23.52 6.55
C LEU A 886 -59.76 -24.87 6.81
N PRO A 887 -59.71 -25.81 5.85
CA PRO A 887 -60.22 -27.17 6.05
C PRO A 887 -59.41 -27.91 7.12
N PRO A 888 -60.03 -28.82 7.91
CA PRO A 888 -59.32 -29.61 8.93
C PRO A 888 -58.31 -30.60 8.35
N SER A 889 -58.45 -30.97 7.08
CA SER A 889 -57.44 -31.69 6.30
C SER A 889 -56.57 -30.71 5.49
N ASN A 890 -55.28 -30.99 5.31
CA ASN A 890 -54.36 -30.22 4.43
C ASN A 890 -54.69 -30.32 2.93
N ASN A 891 -55.93 -30.62 2.56
CA ASN A 891 -56.35 -30.80 1.20
C ASN A 891 -56.52 -29.43 0.51
N GLY A 892 -55.63 -29.12 -0.44
CA GLY A 892 -55.60 -27.84 -1.14
C GLY A 892 -54.61 -26.81 -0.61
N PHE A 893 -54.04 -27.03 0.59
CA PHE A 893 -53.09 -26.11 1.23
C PHE A 893 -51.87 -26.86 1.78
N LEU A 894 -50.70 -26.30 1.58
CA LEU A 894 -49.42 -26.80 2.07
C LEU A 894 -48.85 -25.87 3.14
N TRP A 895 -47.97 -26.41 3.98
CA TRP A 895 -47.17 -25.60 4.90
C TRP A 895 -46.05 -24.92 4.08
N ALA A 896 -45.91 -23.59 4.17
CA ALA A 896 -45.04 -22.84 3.24
C ALA A 896 -43.59 -23.34 3.20
N PHE A 897 -42.91 -23.50 4.34
CA PHE A 897 -41.52 -23.97 4.35
C PHE A 897 -41.35 -25.40 3.81
N GLN A 898 -42.36 -26.27 3.91
CA GLN A 898 -42.27 -27.63 3.38
C GLN A 898 -42.25 -27.68 1.85
N THR A 899 -42.69 -26.63 1.16
CA THR A 899 -42.59 -26.58 -0.30
C THR A 899 -41.15 -26.42 -0.80
N LEU A 900 -40.21 -26.11 0.10
CA LEU A 900 -38.79 -25.97 -0.21
C LEU A 900 -38.01 -27.29 -0.09
N GLU A 901 -38.68 -28.41 0.19
CA GLU A 901 -38.04 -29.72 0.40
C GLU A 901 -37.21 -30.21 -0.81
N ASN A 902 -37.58 -29.76 -2.02
CA ASN A 902 -36.89 -30.11 -3.28
C ASN A 902 -35.90 -29.02 -3.74
N THR A 903 -35.37 -28.21 -2.82
CA THR A 903 -34.37 -27.16 -3.10
C THR A 903 -33.00 -27.52 -2.54
N THR A 904 -31.92 -26.91 -3.03
CA THR A 904 -30.58 -27.09 -2.45
C THR A 904 -30.48 -26.56 -1.02
N ALA A 905 -31.35 -25.63 -0.60
CA ALA A 905 -31.37 -25.18 0.79
C ALA A 905 -31.74 -26.33 1.75
N ALA A 906 -32.67 -27.22 1.35
CA ALA A 906 -33.16 -28.31 2.18
C ALA A 906 -32.09 -29.38 2.52
N THR A 907 -30.94 -29.40 1.83
CA THR A 907 -29.82 -30.28 2.20
C THR A 907 -29.16 -29.86 3.51
N HIS A 908 -29.40 -28.62 3.97
CA HIS A 908 -28.77 -28.05 5.16
C HIS A 908 -29.67 -28.04 6.41
N PHE A 909 -30.98 -28.28 6.28
CA PHE A 909 -31.92 -28.27 7.40
C PHE A 909 -33.24 -28.97 7.05
N ASP A 910 -33.82 -29.73 7.99
CA ASP A 910 -35.14 -30.34 7.80
C ASP A 910 -36.27 -29.29 7.87
N VAL A 911 -36.78 -28.92 6.70
CA VAL A 911 -37.86 -27.92 6.55
C VAL A 911 -39.14 -28.25 7.32
N ARG A 912 -39.35 -29.51 7.70
CA ARG A 912 -40.53 -29.94 8.47
C ARG A 912 -40.49 -29.48 9.93
N LYS A 913 -39.32 -29.04 10.41
CA LYS A 913 -39.08 -28.47 11.75
C LYS A 913 -39.50 -27.01 11.89
N PHE A 914 -39.74 -26.28 10.79
CA PHE A 914 -40.32 -24.94 10.84
C PHE A 914 -41.77 -24.97 11.38
N PRO A 915 -42.24 -23.91 12.05
CA PRO A 915 -43.60 -23.88 12.57
C PRO A 915 -44.61 -23.94 11.43
N ARG A 916 -45.70 -24.65 11.70
CA ARG A 916 -46.79 -24.85 10.74
C ARG A 916 -47.85 -23.77 10.91
N GLN A 917 -47.50 -22.49 10.82
CA GLN A 917 -48.50 -21.41 10.84
C GLN A 917 -48.72 -20.79 9.45
N LEU A 918 -47.65 -20.50 8.71
CA LEU A 918 -47.72 -19.98 7.34
C LEU A 918 -48.20 -21.06 6.35
N ARG A 919 -49.12 -20.70 5.44
CA ARG A 919 -49.71 -21.61 4.44
C ARG A 919 -49.46 -21.13 3.03
N CYS A 920 -49.49 -22.04 2.07
CA CYS A 920 -49.58 -21.70 0.66
C CYS A 920 -50.49 -22.69 -0.07
N THR A 921 -50.95 -22.33 -1.26
CA THR A 921 -51.75 -23.22 -2.12
C THR A 921 -50.87 -24.19 -2.91
N HIS A 922 -51.45 -25.28 -3.39
CA HIS A 922 -50.75 -26.20 -4.30
C HIS A 922 -50.28 -25.51 -5.59
N ASP A 923 -51.11 -24.62 -6.13
CA ASP A 923 -50.75 -23.87 -7.33
C ASP A 923 -49.57 -22.93 -7.05
N PHE A 924 -49.54 -22.26 -5.89
CA PHE A 924 -48.41 -21.44 -5.46
C PHE A 924 -47.08 -22.24 -5.45
N ALA A 925 -47.12 -23.45 -4.90
CA ALA A 925 -45.95 -24.31 -4.71
C ALA A 925 -45.44 -25.00 -6.00
N SER A 926 -46.30 -25.22 -6.99
CA SER A 926 -45.98 -26.03 -8.18
C SER A 926 -45.68 -25.13 -9.39
N THR A 927 -44.41 -24.90 -9.71
CA THR A 927 -43.99 -24.04 -10.83
C THR A 927 -43.49 -24.81 -12.05
N VAL A 928 -42.85 -25.96 -11.86
CA VAL A 928 -42.29 -26.82 -12.93
C VAL A 928 -42.73 -28.28 -12.76
N LYS A 929 -42.71 -29.07 -13.85
CA LYS A 929 -42.96 -30.52 -13.83
C LYS A 929 -41.76 -31.28 -13.23
N GLU A 930 -41.99 -32.45 -12.64
CA GLU A 930 -40.97 -33.23 -11.89
C GLU A 930 -39.67 -33.45 -12.72
N GLY A 931 -38.50 -33.25 -12.09
CA GLY A 931 -37.19 -33.63 -12.67
C GLY A 931 -36.09 -32.54 -12.78
N ALA A 932 -36.37 -31.27 -12.42
CA ALA A 932 -35.36 -30.19 -12.43
C ALA A 932 -35.06 -29.66 -11.01
N PRO A 933 -33.84 -29.17 -10.71
CA PRO A 933 -33.55 -28.47 -9.46
C PRO A 933 -34.48 -27.26 -9.31
N SER A 934 -35.27 -27.21 -8.22
CA SER A 934 -36.35 -26.21 -8.11
C SER A 934 -35.88 -24.80 -7.72
N ASP A 935 -34.60 -24.63 -7.38
CA ASP A 935 -34.02 -23.38 -6.87
C ASP A 935 -34.34 -22.16 -7.74
N ALA A 936 -34.02 -22.23 -9.04
CA ALA A 936 -34.23 -21.13 -9.99
C ALA A 936 -35.70 -20.93 -10.38
N TYR A 937 -36.59 -21.83 -9.96
CA TYR A 937 -37.99 -21.88 -10.35
C TYR A 937 -38.96 -21.56 -9.21
N GLN A 938 -38.45 -21.18 -8.03
CA GLN A 938 -39.29 -20.82 -6.89
C GLN A 938 -40.08 -19.53 -7.18
N ARG A 939 -41.38 -19.53 -6.88
CA ARG A 939 -42.23 -18.35 -7.08
C ARG A 939 -42.01 -17.32 -5.96
N GLY A 940 -41.85 -16.06 -6.33
CA GLY A 940 -41.81 -14.93 -5.39
C GLY A 940 -43.14 -14.73 -4.67
N VAL A 941 -43.09 -14.20 -3.45
CA VAL A 941 -44.30 -13.92 -2.65
C VAL A 941 -44.81 -12.53 -2.98
N GLN A 942 -46.02 -12.44 -3.55
CA GLN A 942 -46.65 -11.16 -3.95
C GLN A 942 -48.07 -11.00 -3.40
N PHE A 943 -48.85 -12.09 -3.42
CA PHE A 943 -50.27 -12.10 -3.07
C PHE A 943 -50.50 -12.93 -1.81
N VAL A 944 -51.04 -12.28 -0.77
CA VAL A 944 -51.25 -12.89 0.55
C VAL A 944 -52.71 -12.76 0.94
N LEU A 945 -53.40 -13.88 1.17
CA LEU A 945 -54.73 -13.88 1.76
C LEU A 945 -54.63 -13.90 3.30
N THR A 946 -55.34 -13.00 3.96
CA THR A 946 -55.45 -12.97 5.42
C THR A 946 -56.90 -13.12 5.87
N SER A 947 -57.13 -13.95 6.88
CA SER A 947 -58.42 -14.10 7.57
C SER A 947 -58.20 -13.92 9.06
N HIS A 948 -59.07 -13.17 9.74
CA HIS A 948 -59.02 -13.01 11.20
C HIS A 948 -60.34 -13.43 11.83
N LYS A 949 -60.27 -14.28 12.85
CA LYS A 949 -61.42 -14.71 13.62
C LYS A 949 -61.31 -14.25 15.06
N ALA A 950 -62.10 -13.23 15.40
CA ALA A 950 -62.14 -12.63 16.73
C ALA A 950 -62.49 -13.67 17.82
N GLU A 951 -63.42 -14.59 17.56
CA GLU A 951 -63.89 -15.62 18.50
C GLU A 951 -62.79 -16.61 18.92
N ARG A 952 -61.85 -16.91 18.02
CA ARG A 952 -60.75 -17.87 18.25
C ARG A 952 -59.40 -17.20 18.44
N ARG A 953 -59.35 -15.86 18.36
CA ARG A 953 -58.11 -15.06 18.28
C ARG A 953 -57.10 -15.66 17.29
N GLU A 954 -57.61 -16.11 16.15
CA GLU A 954 -56.83 -16.83 15.14
C GLU A 954 -56.68 -15.96 13.90
N THR A 955 -55.45 -15.73 13.48
CA THR A 955 -55.11 -15.05 12.22
C THR A 955 -54.47 -16.07 11.28
N ILE A 956 -55.04 -16.20 10.08
CA ILE A 956 -54.60 -17.14 9.05
C ILE A 956 -53.96 -16.35 7.92
N VAL A 957 -52.77 -16.77 7.49
CA VAL A 957 -52.03 -16.19 6.35
C VAL A 957 -51.75 -17.27 5.32
N VAL A 958 -52.23 -17.06 4.09
CA VAL A 958 -52.10 -18.00 2.96
C VAL A 958 -51.47 -17.31 1.75
N LEU A 959 -50.39 -17.88 1.23
CA LEU A 959 -49.76 -17.45 -0.03
C LEU A 959 -50.47 -18.09 -1.23
N ILE A 960 -50.85 -17.28 -2.21
CA ILE A 960 -51.54 -17.74 -3.43
C ILE A 960 -50.74 -17.36 -4.68
N SER A 961 -50.95 -18.07 -5.78
CA SER A 961 -50.30 -17.72 -7.04
C SER A 961 -50.96 -16.50 -7.70
N PRO A 962 -50.24 -15.77 -8.60
CA PRO A 962 -50.85 -14.73 -9.42
C PRO A 962 -52.05 -15.23 -10.24
N TYR A 963 -52.01 -16.49 -10.70
CA TYR A 963 -53.11 -17.12 -11.42
C TYR A 963 -54.37 -17.27 -10.54
N GLU A 964 -54.20 -17.76 -9.31
CA GLU A 964 -55.31 -17.88 -8.36
C GLU A 964 -55.86 -16.52 -7.94
N ALA A 965 -54.98 -15.54 -7.70
CA ALA A 965 -55.37 -14.17 -7.36
C ALA A 965 -56.25 -13.54 -8.44
N GLU A 966 -55.88 -13.70 -9.71
CA GLU A 966 -56.66 -13.20 -10.85
C GLU A 966 -58.00 -13.93 -11.00
N LYS A 967 -57.98 -15.27 -11.00
CA LYS A 967 -59.21 -16.07 -11.20
C LYS A 967 -60.22 -15.94 -10.08
N LEU A 968 -59.78 -15.66 -8.86
CA LEU A 968 -60.63 -15.53 -7.67
C LEU A 968 -60.89 -14.06 -7.30
N TYR A 969 -60.39 -13.09 -8.06
CA TYR A 969 -60.44 -11.67 -7.73
C TYR A 969 -61.86 -11.20 -7.34
N ALA A 970 -62.86 -11.49 -8.18
CA ALA A 970 -64.25 -11.09 -7.94
C ALA A 970 -64.83 -11.69 -6.65
N SER A 971 -64.50 -12.96 -6.35
CA SER A 971 -64.92 -13.65 -5.12
C SER A 971 -64.24 -13.07 -3.89
N ILE A 972 -62.96 -12.71 -3.99
CA ILE A 972 -62.21 -12.10 -2.89
C ILE A 972 -62.73 -10.68 -2.61
N GLN A 973 -62.95 -9.88 -3.65
CA GLN A 973 -63.50 -8.53 -3.53
C GLN A 973 -64.89 -8.51 -2.87
N ALA A 974 -65.71 -9.53 -3.14
CA ALA A 974 -67.03 -9.67 -2.54
C ALA A 974 -67.01 -10.26 -1.13
N SER A 975 -65.92 -10.89 -0.70
CA SER A 975 -65.84 -11.61 0.58
C SER A 975 -65.79 -10.67 1.78
N GLU A 976 -66.56 -11.01 2.83
CA GLU A 976 -66.53 -10.37 4.14
C GLU A 976 -65.60 -11.09 5.13
N HIS A 977 -64.94 -12.16 4.68
CA HIS A 977 -64.18 -13.07 5.55
C HIS A 977 -62.67 -13.07 5.30
N VAL A 978 -62.23 -12.71 4.08
CA VAL A 978 -60.81 -12.67 3.71
C VAL A 978 -60.41 -11.33 3.11
N LEU A 979 -59.14 -10.98 3.27
CA LEU A 979 -58.50 -9.85 2.59
C LEU A 979 -57.36 -10.37 1.72
N LEU A 980 -57.33 -9.96 0.45
CA LEU A 980 -56.13 -10.06 -0.38
C LEU A 980 -55.24 -8.85 -0.12
N ARG A 981 -54.03 -9.11 0.36
CA ARG A 981 -53.02 -8.10 0.67
C ARG A 981 -51.84 -8.23 -0.28
N LEU A 982 -51.36 -7.11 -0.78
CA LEU A 982 -50.17 -7.06 -1.62
C LEU A 982 -48.93 -6.99 -0.74
N TYR A 983 -47.94 -7.81 -1.07
CA TYR A 983 -46.72 -7.98 -0.29
C TYR A 983 -45.49 -7.90 -1.19
N ALA A 984 -44.41 -7.29 -0.68
CA ALA A 984 -43.08 -7.55 -1.19
C ALA A 984 -42.07 -7.53 -0.03
N PRO A 985 -41.10 -8.45 -0.03
CA PRO A 985 -40.04 -8.45 0.97
C PRO A 985 -39.16 -7.20 0.83
N ARG A 986 -38.69 -6.64 1.95
CA ARG A 986 -37.76 -5.50 1.93
C ARG A 986 -36.35 -5.95 1.52
N GLN A 987 -36.09 -5.95 0.22
CA GLN A 987 -34.79 -6.33 -0.36
C GLN A 987 -33.83 -5.14 -0.54
N ASN A 988 -34.34 -3.91 -0.45
CA ASN A 988 -33.57 -2.68 -0.60
C ASN A 988 -33.88 -1.72 0.55
N GLN A 989 -32.82 -1.13 1.13
CA GLN A 989 -32.91 -0.30 2.33
C GLN A 989 -33.67 1.01 2.08
N VAL A 990 -33.59 1.55 0.85
CA VAL A 990 -34.19 2.84 0.46
C VAL A 990 -35.72 2.80 0.49
N TYR A 991 -36.34 1.63 0.29
CA TYR A 991 -37.79 1.48 0.33
C TYR A 991 -38.29 1.18 1.75
N ALA A 992 -39.38 1.83 2.13
CA ALA A 992 -40.12 1.50 3.35
C ALA A 992 -40.69 0.07 3.27
N PRO A 993 -40.76 -0.67 4.39
CA PRO A 993 -41.29 -2.02 4.40
C PRO A 993 -42.79 -2.05 4.04
N LEU A 994 -43.17 -3.01 3.20
CA LEU A 994 -44.57 -3.27 2.86
C LEU A 994 -45.18 -4.20 3.91
N ASN A 995 -45.60 -3.63 5.04
CA ASN A 995 -46.17 -4.36 6.18
C ASN A 995 -47.61 -4.85 5.96
N LEU A 996 -47.95 -5.28 4.74
CA LEU A 996 -49.26 -5.78 4.34
C LEU A 996 -50.44 -4.80 4.50
N ASP A 997 -50.19 -3.56 4.93
CA ASP A 997 -51.21 -2.53 5.16
C ASP A 997 -51.34 -1.54 4.00
N LEU A 998 -50.40 -1.53 3.04
CA LEU A 998 -50.38 -0.57 1.93
C LEU A 998 -51.62 -0.67 1.04
N PHE A 999 -51.99 -1.89 0.63
CA PHE A 999 -53.10 -2.13 -0.28
C PHE A 999 -53.76 -3.48 0.01
N HIS A 1000 -55.08 -3.46 0.20
CA HIS A 1000 -55.89 -4.65 0.45
C HIS A 1000 -57.20 -4.62 -0.34
N ILE A 1001 -57.68 -5.79 -0.73
CA ILE A 1001 -58.92 -6.00 -1.48
C ILE A 1001 -59.81 -6.97 -0.69
N GLY A 1002 -61.06 -6.58 -0.45
CA GLY A 1002 -62.08 -7.35 0.27
C GLY A 1002 -62.93 -6.45 1.16
N LYS A 1003 -64.02 -6.99 1.73
CA LYS A 1003 -64.92 -6.26 2.66
C LYS A 1003 -64.66 -6.58 4.13
N ALA A 1004 -63.76 -7.52 4.42
CA ALA A 1004 -63.41 -7.91 5.77
C ALA A 1004 -62.69 -6.76 6.54
N PRO A 1005 -62.77 -6.71 7.88
CA PRO A 1005 -62.12 -5.65 8.66
C PRO A 1005 -60.59 -5.68 8.52
N SER A 1006 -59.98 -4.53 8.19
CA SER A 1006 -58.52 -4.40 7.98
C SER A 1006 -57.71 -4.18 9.26
N ASN A 1007 -58.35 -3.79 10.37
CA ASN A 1007 -57.70 -3.29 11.60
C ASN A 1007 -57.09 -4.38 12.52
N HIS A 1008 -56.84 -5.58 11.99
CA HIS A 1008 -56.30 -6.68 12.77
C HIS A 1008 -54.79 -6.84 12.52
N PRO A 1009 -53.93 -6.59 13.52
CA PRO A 1009 -52.50 -6.75 13.37
C PRO A 1009 -52.15 -8.23 13.20
N ILE A 1010 -51.27 -8.53 12.25
CA ILE A 1010 -50.77 -9.88 12.04
C ILE A 1010 -49.81 -10.23 13.17
N PRO A 1011 -49.94 -11.43 13.79
CA PRO A 1011 -49.00 -11.87 14.82
C PRO A 1011 -47.54 -11.78 14.38
N ARG A 1012 -46.67 -11.37 15.30
CA ARG A 1012 -45.27 -11.04 15.00
C ARG A 1012 -44.47 -12.25 14.51
N ASP A 1013 -44.72 -13.42 15.07
CA ASP A 1013 -44.16 -14.71 14.67
C ASP A 1013 -44.55 -15.12 13.24
N LEU A 1014 -45.76 -14.79 12.82
CA LEU A 1014 -46.26 -15.05 11.47
C LEU A 1014 -45.66 -14.08 10.44
N MET A 1015 -45.45 -12.82 10.84
CA MET A 1015 -44.70 -11.85 10.02
C MET A 1015 -43.24 -12.26 9.85
N ILE A 1016 -42.56 -12.72 10.91
CA ILE A 1016 -41.18 -13.23 10.81
C ILE A 1016 -41.11 -14.43 9.85
N GLN A 1017 -42.05 -15.38 9.95
CA GLN A 1017 -42.14 -16.51 9.00
C GLN A 1017 -42.34 -16.05 7.56
N LEU A 1018 -43.23 -15.10 7.33
CA LEU A 1018 -43.49 -14.54 6.00
C LEU A 1018 -42.24 -13.87 5.43
N ASN A 1019 -41.60 -13.00 6.22
CA ASN A 1019 -40.41 -12.24 5.82
C ASN A 1019 -39.23 -13.17 5.51
N LEU A 1020 -38.98 -14.19 6.35
CA LEU A 1020 -37.95 -15.18 6.11
C LEU A 1020 -38.26 -16.07 4.89
N PHE A 1021 -39.51 -16.53 4.73
CA PHE A 1021 -39.89 -17.35 3.60
C PHE A 1021 -39.80 -16.59 2.28
N ALA A 1022 -40.17 -15.30 2.27
CA ALA A 1022 -40.21 -14.47 1.08
C ALA A 1022 -38.86 -13.90 0.66
N GLY A 1023 -37.86 -13.88 1.55
CA GLY A 1023 -36.52 -13.40 1.24
C GLY A 1023 -36.26 -11.94 1.60
N GLN A 1024 -36.75 -11.46 2.75
CA GLN A 1024 -36.43 -10.13 3.26
C GLN A 1024 -34.94 -10.02 3.62
N LEU A 1025 -34.30 -8.90 3.29
CA LEU A 1025 -32.88 -8.66 3.54
C LEU A 1025 -32.61 -7.53 4.54
N TRP A 1026 -33.54 -6.59 4.70
CA TRP A 1026 -33.42 -5.45 5.60
C TRP A 1026 -34.52 -5.45 6.66
N PHE A 1027 -34.15 -5.24 7.92
CA PHE A 1027 -35.09 -5.05 9.03
C PHE A 1027 -35.57 -3.60 9.11
N ASP A 1028 -36.78 -3.40 9.60
CA ASP A 1028 -37.42 -2.10 9.87
C ASP A 1028 -36.88 -1.43 11.12
N SER A 1029 -36.53 -2.20 12.15
CA SER A 1029 -35.96 -1.65 13.38
C SER A 1029 -35.05 -2.63 14.10
N TYR A 1030 -34.21 -2.11 15.02
CA TYR A 1030 -33.39 -2.94 15.92
C TYR A 1030 -34.23 -3.97 16.69
N GLN A 1031 -35.47 -3.61 17.05
CA GLN A 1031 -36.38 -4.54 17.73
C GLN A 1031 -36.85 -5.67 16.81
N GLU A 1032 -36.99 -5.47 15.50
CA GLU A 1032 -37.28 -6.57 14.56
C GLU A 1032 -36.10 -7.53 14.48
N TYR A 1033 -34.87 -7.02 14.41
CA TYR A 1033 -33.65 -7.84 14.46
C TYR A 1033 -33.60 -8.72 15.72
N VAL A 1034 -33.82 -8.14 16.90
CA VAL A 1034 -33.82 -8.89 18.17
C VAL A 1034 -34.89 -10.00 18.17
N ASP A 1035 -36.08 -9.69 17.68
CA ASP A 1035 -37.17 -10.66 17.60
C ASP A 1035 -36.88 -11.81 16.61
N VAL A 1036 -36.28 -11.50 15.46
CA VAL A 1036 -35.87 -12.54 14.49
C VAL A 1036 -34.77 -13.42 15.07
N CYS A 1037 -33.79 -12.85 15.78
CA CYS A 1037 -32.77 -13.61 16.49
C CYS A 1037 -33.40 -14.58 17.50
N GLN A 1038 -34.32 -14.10 18.35
CA GLN A 1038 -35.03 -14.95 19.31
C GLN A 1038 -35.87 -16.04 18.63
N TYR A 1039 -36.53 -15.73 17.51
CA TYR A 1039 -37.31 -16.69 16.73
C TYR A 1039 -36.44 -17.81 16.15
N LEU A 1040 -35.22 -17.49 15.71
CA LEU A 1040 -34.24 -18.43 15.14
C LEU A 1040 -33.33 -19.09 16.19
N CYS A 1041 -33.53 -18.79 17.48
CA CYS A 1041 -32.64 -19.21 18.57
C CYS A 1041 -31.18 -18.74 18.40
N LEU A 1042 -31.00 -17.53 17.87
CA LEU A 1042 -29.71 -16.85 17.73
C LEU A 1042 -29.52 -15.84 18.86
N THR A 1043 -28.28 -15.65 19.32
CA THR A 1043 -27.96 -14.55 20.23
C THR A 1043 -28.02 -13.19 19.51
N SER A 1044 -28.67 -12.20 20.13
CA SER A 1044 -28.62 -10.80 19.71
C SER A 1044 -27.47 -10.02 20.34
N GLY A 1045 -26.61 -10.67 21.15
CA GLY A 1045 -25.53 -10.04 21.91
C GLY A 1045 -25.86 -9.76 23.39
N ASP A 1046 -26.95 -10.31 23.94
CA ASP A 1046 -27.24 -10.25 25.38
C ASP A 1046 -26.21 -11.11 26.13
N PRO A 1047 -25.50 -10.58 27.15
CA PRO A 1047 -24.55 -11.35 27.97
C PRO A 1047 -25.18 -12.60 28.60
N ALA A 1048 -26.48 -12.58 28.89
CA ALA A 1048 -27.20 -13.73 29.43
C ALA A 1048 -27.34 -14.90 28.44
N ASP A 1049 -27.16 -14.64 27.13
CA ASP A 1049 -27.24 -15.65 26.06
C ASP A 1049 -25.85 -16.06 25.53
N GLY A 1050 -24.77 -15.46 26.06
CA GLY A 1050 -23.55 -15.17 25.28
C GLY A 1050 -22.31 -16.04 25.48
N ASP A 1051 -22.27 -16.97 26.44
CA ASP A 1051 -21.02 -17.68 26.73
C ASP A 1051 -20.78 -18.97 25.93
N ASP A 1052 -21.74 -19.47 25.15
CA ASP A 1052 -21.62 -20.78 24.48
C ASP A 1052 -22.37 -20.91 23.12
N ALA A 1053 -22.66 -19.80 22.43
CA ALA A 1053 -23.27 -19.86 21.10
C ALA A 1053 -22.29 -20.38 20.03
N ALA A 1054 -22.81 -21.10 19.04
CA ALA A 1054 -22.03 -21.56 17.88
C ALA A 1054 -21.50 -20.37 17.04
N VAL A 1055 -20.58 -20.62 16.11
CA VAL A 1055 -19.96 -19.57 15.25
C VAL A 1055 -21.00 -18.78 14.44
N ASP A 1056 -22.10 -19.42 14.04
CA ASP A 1056 -23.23 -18.78 13.36
C ASP A 1056 -24.20 -18.05 14.33
N GLY A 1057 -23.93 -18.14 15.63
CA GLY A 1057 -24.69 -17.54 16.73
C GLY A 1057 -25.86 -18.36 17.25
N PHE A 1058 -26.03 -19.60 16.79
CA PHE A 1058 -27.09 -20.48 17.26
C PHE A 1058 -26.83 -20.97 18.69
N ILE A 1059 -27.86 -20.95 19.53
CA ILE A 1059 -27.80 -21.39 20.92
C ILE A 1059 -28.43 -22.80 21.01
N GLU A 1060 -27.62 -23.79 21.37
CA GLU A 1060 -28.09 -25.17 21.53
C GLU A 1060 -29.17 -25.29 22.62
N PRO A 1061 -30.19 -26.17 22.46
CA PRO A 1061 -31.30 -26.28 23.40
C PRO A 1061 -30.89 -26.44 24.88
N GLY A 1062 -29.83 -27.20 25.15
CA GLY A 1062 -29.32 -27.44 26.50
C GLY A 1062 -28.60 -26.25 27.15
N ARG A 1063 -28.27 -25.20 26.37
CA ARG A 1063 -27.48 -24.04 26.82
C ARG A 1063 -28.29 -22.75 26.89
N ARG A 1064 -29.61 -22.81 26.69
CA ARG A 1064 -30.48 -21.62 26.67
C ARG A 1064 -30.80 -21.18 28.10
N VAL A 1065 -30.29 -20.02 28.48
CA VAL A 1065 -30.49 -19.42 29.80
C VAL A 1065 -31.92 -18.90 29.98
N ARG A 1066 -32.58 -18.50 28.89
CA ARG A 1066 -34.00 -18.12 28.88
C ARG A 1066 -34.76 -19.01 27.90
N PRO A 1067 -35.92 -19.58 28.27
CA PRO A 1067 -36.82 -20.11 27.26
C PRO A 1067 -37.28 -18.93 26.40
N HIS A 1068 -36.86 -18.89 25.13
CA HIS A 1068 -37.35 -17.90 24.16
C HIS A 1068 -38.89 -17.90 24.24
N ARG A 1069 -39.48 -16.78 24.67
CA ARG A 1069 -40.88 -16.69 25.15
C ARG A 1069 -41.87 -17.31 24.15
N GLY A 1070 -42.27 -18.56 24.36
CA GLY A 1070 -43.31 -19.22 23.55
C GLY A 1070 -43.09 -19.24 22.03
N TRP A 1071 -41.87 -18.99 21.56
CA TRP A 1071 -41.50 -19.01 20.13
C TRP A 1071 -40.81 -20.32 19.77
N THR A 1072 -40.60 -20.56 18.48
CA THR A 1072 -40.04 -21.81 17.96
C THR A 1072 -38.74 -22.20 18.66
N ASN A 1073 -38.64 -23.47 19.06
CA ASN A 1073 -37.47 -24.03 19.71
C ASN A 1073 -36.78 -25.00 18.73
N PHE A 1074 -35.91 -24.47 17.88
CA PHE A 1074 -35.15 -25.28 16.92
C PHE A 1074 -34.13 -26.16 17.66
N ALA A 1075 -34.02 -27.44 17.30
CA ALA A 1075 -33.05 -28.36 17.89
C ALA A 1075 -31.64 -28.25 17.28
N GLU A 1076 -31.56 -27.77 16.03
CA GLU A 1076 -30.33 -27.59 15.24
C GLU A 1076 -30.40 -26.22 14.53
N SER A 1077 -29.26 -25.70 14.05
CA SER A 1077 -29.20 -24.36 13.46
C SER A 1077 -29.88 -24.28 12.09
N PRO A 1078 -30.87 -23.38 11.88
CA PRO A 1078 -31.46 -23.14 10.57
C PRO A 1078 -30.64 -22.15 9.70
N VAL A 1079 -29.51 -21.64 10.20
CA VAL A 1079 -28.79 -20.52 9.57
C VAL A 1079 -28.29 -20.85 8.17
N GLN A 1080 -27.69 -22.02 7.96
CA GLN A 1080 -27.14 -22.38 6.65
C GLN A 1080 -28.24 -22.58 5.60
N PHE A 1081 -29.39 -23.14 6.00
CA PHE A 1081 -30.58 -23.21 5.15
C PHE A 1081 -31.04 -21.81 4.74
N LEU A 1082 -31.11 -20.87 5.69
CA LEU A 1082 -31.50 -19.49 5.42
C LEU A 1082 -30.48 -18.77 4.52
N LYS A 1083 -29.16 -19.00 4.68
CA LYS A 1083 -28.15 -18.44 3.79
C LYS A 1083 -28.37 -18.87 2.34
N VAL A 1084 -28.61 -20.16 2.11
CA VAL A 1084 -28.87 -20.68 0.75
C VAL A 1084 -30.20 -20.17 0.22
N LEU A 1085 -31.26 -20.18 1.04
CA LEU A 1085 -32.57 -19.65 0.66
C LEU A 1085 -32.49 -18.17 0.25
N MET A 1086 -31.80 -17.35 1.04
CA MET A 1086 -31.67 -15.92 0.78
C MET A 1086 -30.77 -15.66 -0.43
N ALA A 1087 -29.57 -16.24 -0.48
CA ALA A 1087 -28.53 -15.88 -1.43
C ALA A 1087 -28.58 -16.60 -2.79
N LYS A 1088 -29.22 -17.78 -2.87
CA LYS A 1088 -29.29 -18.57 -4.11
C LYS A 1088 -30.69 -18.70 -4.69
N ILE A 1089 -31.71 -18.76 -3.83
CA ILE A 1089 -33.09 -19.10 -4.25
C ILE A 1089 -33.96 -17.85 -4.37
N ARG A 1090 -34.05 -17.04 -3.30
CA ARG A 1090 -34.88 -15.83 -3.27
C ARG A 1090 -34.23 -14.63 -3.93
N TYR A 1091 -32.90 -14.58 -3.89
CA TYR A 1091 -32.09 -13.56 -4.52
C TYR A 1091 -31.17 -14.23 -5.53
N SER A 1092 -31.52 -14.20 -6.81
CA SER A 1092 -30.79 -14.87 -7.91
C SER A 1092 -29.82 -13.92 -8.64
N GLY A 1093 -29.16 -13.02 -7.90
CA GLY A 1093 -28.20 -12.05 -8.46
C GLY A 1093 -26.75 -12.46 -8.22
N ASN A 1094 -25.82 -12.01 -9.07
CA ASN A 1094 -24.36 -12.19 -8.90
C ASN A 1094 -23.78 -11.40 -7.70
N SER A 1095 -24.63 -10.87 -6.82
CA SER A 1095 -24.29 -9.94 -5.74
C SER A 1095 -24.51 -10.58 -4.37
N SER A 1096 -23.47 -10.55 -3.54
CA SER A 1096 -23.49 -11.07 -2.16
C SER A 1096 -24.51 -10.33 -1.27
N ILE A 1097 -25.29 -11.08 -0.47
CA ILE A 1097 -26.25 -10.53 0.52
C ILE A 1097 -25.57 -10.06 1.82
N GLU A 1098 -24.26 -10.26 1.98
CA GLU A 1098 -23.51 -10.12 3.23
C GLU A 1098 -23.59 -8.72 3.85
N ARG A 1099 -23.82 -7.68 3.02
CA ARG A 1099 -23.93 -6.28 3.48
C ARG A 1099 -25.31 -5.90 4.02
N THR A 1100 -26.31 -6.75 3.83
CA THR A 1100 -27.67 -6.51 4.30
C THR A 1100 -27.81 -6.85 5.79
N HIS A 1101 -28.82 -6.34 6.49
CA HIS A 1101 -29.03 -6.66 7.91
C HIS A 1101 -29.18 -8.17 8.15
N VAL A 1102 -29.94 -8.86 7.30
CA VAL A 1102 -30.13 -10.31 7.38
C VAL A 1102 -28.84 -11.04 7.01
N GLY A 1103 -28.10 -10.58 6.00
CA GLY A 1103 -26.78 -11.14 5.66
C GLY A 1103 -25.79 -11.05 6.81
N LYS A 1104 -25.64 -9.87 7.42
CA LYS A 1104 -24.84 -9.64 8.64
C LYS A 1104 -25.27 -10.59 9.77
N MET A 1105 -26.58 -10.65 10.08
CA MET A 1105 -27.13 -11.51 11.14
C MET A 1105 -26.84 -13.00 10.90
N LEU A 1106 -27.10 -13.50 9.69
CA LEU A 1106 -26.87 -14.90 9.31
C LEU A 1106 -25.39 -15.24 9.26
N ASN A 1107 -24.53 -14.26 8.99
CA ASN A 1107 -23.10 -14.43 9.11
C ASN A 1107 -22.60 -14.43 10.54
N GLY A 1108 -23.41 -14.04 11.52
CA GLY A 1108 -23.04 -14.00 12.93
C GLY A 1108 -22.55 -12.63 13.42
N VAL A 1109 -22.69 -11.58 12.61
CA VAL A 1109 -22.40 -10.20 12.99
C VAL A 1109 -23.51 -9.67 13.91
N ILE A 1110 -23.13 -9.03 15.01
CA ILE A 1110 -24.08 -8.38 15.91
C ILE A 1110 -24.37 -6.97 15.38
N LEU A 1111 -25.63 -6.69 15.06
CA LEU A 1111 -26.08 -5.35 14.73
C LEU A 1111 -26.25 -4.53 16.01
N THR A 1112 -25.90 -3.24 15.99
CA THR A 1112 -26.16 -2.30 17.09
C THR A 1112 -27.28 -1.32 16.71
N GLU A 1113 -27.70 -0.45 17.64
CA GLU A 1113 -28.68 0.59 17.34
C GLU A 1113 -28.18 1.57 16.25
N ASP A 1114 -26.86 1.76 16.13
CA ASP A 1114 -26.23 2.62 15.11
C ASP A 1114 -26.42 2.08 13.67
N ASP A 1115 -26.75 0.79 13.50
CA ASP A 1115 -27.06 0.20 12.18
C ASP A 1115 -28.48 0.59 11.68
N PHE A 1116 -29.29 1.29 12.49
CA PHE A 1116 -30.67 1.66 12.19
C PHE A 1116 -30.88 3.19 12.23
N GLU A 1117 -31.91 3.69 11.54
CA GLU A 1117 -32.23 5.12 11.58
C GLU A 1117 -32.58 5.57 13.02
N PRO A 1118 -32.09 6.75 13.46
CA PRO A 1118 -32.31 7.23 14.82
C PRO A 1118 -33.79 7.46 15.10
N ARG A 1119 -34.32 6.79 16.13
CA ARG A 1119 -35.71 6.99 16.57
C ARG A 1119 -35.93 8.46 16.96
N PRO A 1120 -37.07 9.09 16.57
CA PRO A 1120 -37.43 10.39 17.12
C PRO A 1120 -37.67 10.25 18.63
N LYS A 1121 -36.76 10.82 19.44
CA LYS A 1121 -36.79 10.72 20.91
C LYS A 1121 -38.11 11.27 21.45
N ARG A 1122 -38.85 10.46 22.22
CA ARG A 1122 -39.98 10.94 23.02
C ARG A 1122 -39.45 11.75 24.21
N LYS A 1123 -40.10 12.89 24.50
CA LYS A 1123 -39.76 13.86 25.56
C LYS A 1123 -39.59 13.31 26.99
N ALA A 1124 -39.87 12.03 27.26
CA ALA A 1124 -39.79 11.43 28.58
C ALA A 1124 -38.47 10.70 28.87
N GLU A 1125 -37.66 10.38 27.84
CA GLU A 1125 -36.42 9.59 28.02
C GLU A 1125 -35.17 10.45 28.26
N SER A 1126 -35.29 11.79 28.24
CA SER A 1126 -34.17 12.71 28.50
C SER A 1126 -33.73 12.79 29.97
N GLN A 1127 -34.32 11.99 30.86
CA GLN A 1127 -33.97 11.98 32.29
C GLN A 1127 -33.23 10.71 32.76
N LEU A 1128 -33.14 9.65 31.94
CA LEU A 1128 -32.50 8.38 32.32
C LEU A 1128 -31.04 8.24 31.83
N THR A 1129 -30.60 9.04 30.86
CA THR A 1129 -29.24 8.96 30.27
C THR A 1129 -28.12 9.54 31.15
N ARG A 1130 -28.31 9.61 32.48
CA ARG A 1130 -27.25 10.04 33.42
C ARG A 1130 -26.70 8.91 34.29
N GLU A 1131 -27.31 7.73 34.28
CA GLU A 1131 -26.87 6.60 35.11
C GLU A 1131 -26.00 5.58 34.34
N ASP A 1132 -26.20 5.41 33.03
CA ASP A 1132 -25.45 4.42 32.23
C ASP A 1132 -23.98 4.81 31.92
N ASP A 1133 -23.61 6.10 32.06
CA ASP A 1133 -22.24 6.59 31.90
C ASP A 1133 -21.33 6.23 33.10
N ALA A 1134 -21.90 5.73 34.20
CA ALA A 1134 -21.16 5.34 35.41
C ALA A 1134 -20.62 3.90 35.36
N GLU A 1135 -21.30 2.97 34.66
CA GLU A 1135 -20.85 1.58 34.55
C GLU A 1135 -19.67 1.40 33.57
N ILE A 1136 -19.60 2.22 32.51
CA ILE A 1136 -18.48 2.22 31.55
C ILE A 1136 -17.16 2.64 32.24
N ARG A 1137 -17.23 3.42 33.32
CA ARG A 1137 -16.04 3.86 34.08
C ARG A 1137 -15.53 2.83 35.09
N LEU A 1138 -16.36 1.87 35.50
CA LEU A 1138 -15.97 0.83 36.46
C LEU A 1138 -15.25 -0.34 35.77
N PHE A 1139 -15.68 -0.74 34.58
CA PHE A 1139 -15.07 -1.86 33.85
C PHE A 1139 -13.67 -1.55 33.27
N VAL A 1140 -13.41 -0.28 32.90
CA VAL A 1140 -12.09 0.16 32.40
C VAL A 1140 -11.04 0.23 33.53
N ARG A 1141 -11.46 0.27 34.79
CA ARG A 1141 -10.55 0.35 35.94
C ARG A 1141 -10.04 -1.02 36.39
N ASP A 1142 -10.84 -2.08 36.25
CA ASP A 1142 -10.50 -3.42 36.77
C ASP A 1142 -9.58 -4.24 35.85
N VAL A 1143 -9.45 -3.87 34.56
CA VAL A 1143 -8.57 -4.59 33.60
C VAL A 1143 -7.18 -3.97 33.49
N VAL A 1144 -6.99 -2.72 33.94
CA VAL A 1144 -5.69 -2.01 33.89
C VAL A 1144 -4.78 -2.37 35.08
N GLU A 1145 -5.29 -3.02 36.13
CA GLU A 1145 -4.50 -3.36 37.34
C GLU A 1145 -3.96 -4.81 37.43
N VAL A 1146 -4.13 -5.66 36.40
CA VAL A 1146 -3.69 -7.09 36.48
C VAL A 1146 -2.52 -7.44 35.54
N GLY A 1147 -1.86 -6.44 34.94
CA GLY A 1147 -0.85 -6.66 33.89
C GLY A 1147 0.54 -6.06 34.09
N MET A 1148 0.92 -5.63 35.30
CA MET A 1148 2.27 -5.13 35.57
C MET A 1148 2.85 -5.79 36.82
N ASP A 1149 3.59 -6.88 36.63
CA ASP A 1149 4.48 -7.42 37.66
C ASP A 1149 5.81 -7.79 36.99
N VAL A 1150 6.65 -6.77 36.75
CA VAL A 1150 8.06 -6.94 36.39
C VAL A 1150 8.87 -6.62 37.64
N ARG A 1151 9.41 -7.67 38.26
CA ARG A 1151 10.34 -7.59 39.39
C ARG A 1151 11.62 -6.84 38.97
N LEU A 1152 11.86 -5.70 39.62
CA LEU A 1152 13.19 -5.10 39.73
C LEU A 1152 13.78 -5.58 41.06
N ASP A 1153 14.79 -6.44 41.00
CA ASP A 1153 15.64 -6.77 42.14
C ASP A 1153 16.64 -5.62 42.37
N GLU A 1154 16.51 -4.94 43.50
CA GLU A 1154 17.55 -4.10 44.08
C GLU A 1154 18.44 -4.94 45.01
N THR A 1155 19.74 -5.05 44.70
CA THR A 1155 20.79 -5.26 45.72
C THR A 1155 22.06 -4.49 45.36
N TRP A 1156 22.20 -3.32 46.01
CA TRP A 1156 23.39 -2.74 46.64
C TRP A 1156 24.79 -3.25 46.25
N SER A 1157 25.54 -2.45 45.47
CA SER A 1157 26.83 -1.80 45.81
C SER A 1157 27.52 -1.24 44.56
#